data_AF-V5F238-F1
#
_entry.id   AF-V5F238-F1
#
_cell.length_a   1.000
_cell.length_b   1.000
_cell.length_c   1.000
_cell.angle_alpha   90.00
_cell.angle_beta   90.00
_cell.angle_gamma   90.00
#
_symmetry.space_group_name_H-M   'P 1'
#
loop_
_entity.id
_entity.type
_entity.pdbx_description
1 polymer ?
#
loop_
_entity_poly.entity_id
_entity_poly.type
_entity_poly.pdbx_seq_one_letter_code
_entity_poly.pdbx_strand_id
1 'polypeptide(L)'
;MSSLPKTYKAAVFEKAGQPLTLKDVELKHPQDGQILVKVEACGVCHSDALVQSGGFGELPRIPGHEIVGKVVEVGSHVTKWKNGDRVGGAWHGGHDGTCRQCNQGLFQMCDNGQINGVTRDGGYAEYCLLQAESAVRLPADGDAVQMAPLMCAGVTVHNGIRKMNITPGEVVAIQGLGGLGHLAVQYASKMGYRTVALSRGTDKKDFAMKLGASDYIDTKAENAAEALQKMGGAALIVATAPNPEHISPLVGGCKPLGKLLILAPVGDVPVNSVAMITKGISVHGWPSGHALDSEDAVAFSKRFGVDCMCETFPLAKANEAFEHMMANKARFRAVLTIPAPLGLSKVIAMTVQKIGKYTQYDAKTGIYKSDVAYSPASASCIYEYLLGSISFGDQEEVLRECGSGRTISLGLLKLNAQRLGVGLTSKCKLKPGDTVLLYLHSSIDFAIVLLASQFAGLRVALANPDYLPIELKHVVRLTKPKKIFAPSRAMSRLGKAGVGSHSIIITDGDVFGFNGVLSLEGLMVDEATAKQANAHVPRNIDETAYLPFSSGTTGLPKAVEISHNNVINMVEILHHAPAFFPRNDDGSQAQFRTLNFLPFFHAYALILMLHYPIRKRGHTSIIRPFQPEAYCRLVKELEVNFIALVPPVLTLLTKHPSATKGTFASVTHSMCGAAPLDFETQSAFMQKTGVRVNQAFGMTETTVGALGLPGDEPSGSVGGLNPATLARIRDVETGEYLGPGERGELLIQGPQVCKGYYGNPGATRDTFTEDGYLRTGDIAIVDPRTGEFSIVDRLKELIKYKGFQVAPAELEGVLVSHPAIAAAAVVGRYDQQQGTELPLAFVELKTGQQNENKVVEEIDAYVRAKVSHHKYLRGGIRILDKVPVSASGKILRKEIRKLLQAEMAAKSSSNAKAKL
;
A
#
# COMPACT_ATOMS: atom_id res chain seq x y z
N MET A 1 -4.22 20.38 -19.73
CA MET A 1 -4.07 19.22 -20.62
C MET A 1 -2.63 19.22 -21.10
N SER A 2 -1.89 18.12 -20.91
CA SER A 2 -0.55 17.99 -21.52
C SER A 2 -0.71 17.96 -23.03
N SER A 3 0.11 18.70 -23.77
CA SER A 3 0.15 18.62 -25.23
C SER A 3 0.45 17.18 -25.68
N LEU A 4 -0.24 16.70 -26.71
CA LEU A 4 0.06 15.40 -27.34
C LEU A 4 1.49 15.40 -27.92
N PRO A 5 2.22 14.28 -27.86
CA PRO A 5 3.57 14.20 -28.41
C PRO A 5 3.56 14.23 -29.94
N LYS A 6 4.66 14.66 -30.57
CA LYS A 6 4.80 14.61 -32.04
C LYS A 6 5.04 13.19 -32.57
N THR A 7 5.71 12.36 -31.77
CA THR A 7 6.02 10.97 -32.10
C THR A 7 5.77 10.06 -30.90
N TYR A 8 5.59 8.77 -31.13
CA TYR A 8 5.37 7.77 -30.09
C TYR A 8 6.00 6.42 -30.46
N LYS A 9 6.25 5.56 -29.47
CA LYS A 9 6.83 4.23 -29.69
C LYS A 9 5.78 3.22 -30.16
N ALA A 10 6.14 2.46 -31.19
CA ALA A 10 5.36 1.32 -31.67
C ALA A 10 6.26 0.16 -32.08
N ALA A 11 5.78 -1.07 -31.88
CA ALA A 11 6.39 -2.28 -32.41
C ALA A 11 5.73 -2.64 -33.74
N VAL A 12 6.52 -2.80 -34.79
CA VAL A 12 6.03 -2.85 -36.18
C VAL A 12 6.60 -4.05 -36.92
N PHE A 13 5.75 -4.76 -37.65
CA PHE A 13 6.21 -5.69 -38.69
C PHE A 13 6.53 -4.90 -39.95
N GLU A 14 7.82 -4.78 -40.28
CA GLU A 14 8.28 -4.02 -41.46
C GLU A 14 8.16 -4.84 -42.75
N LYS A 15 8.46 -6.15 -42.67
CA LYS A 15 8.49 -7.07 -43.80
C LYS A 15 7.99 -8.44 -43.36
N ALA A 16 7.47 -9.20 -44.32
CA ALA A 16 6.94 -10.53 -44.07
C ALA A 16 8.04 -11.45 -43.50
N GLY A 17 7.70 -12.22 -42.47
CA GLY A 17 8.58 -13.17 -41.78
C GLY A 17 9.65 -12.56 -40.87
N GLN A 18 9.70 -11.22 -40.73
CA GLN A 18 10.68 -10.56 -39.86
C GLN A 18 10.13 -10.34 -38.43
N PRO A 19 11.00 -10.24 -37.41
CA PRO A 19 10.58 -9.88 -36.06
C PRO A 19 10.06 -8.44 -36.00
N LEU A 20 9.37 -8.11 -34.91
CA LEU A 20 8.92 -6.74 -34.63
C LEU A 20 10.11 -5.81 -34.46
N THR A 21 10.02 -4.63 -35.06
CA THR A 21 10.98 -3.54 -34.86
C THR A 21 10.32 -2.44 -34.04
N LEU A 22 10.97 -2.04 -32.93
CA LEU A 22 10.51 -0.92 -32.11
C LEU A 22 11.01 0.40 -32.73
N LYS A 23 10.10 1.31 -33.07
CA LYS A 23 10.45 2.61 -33.67
C LYS A 23 9.59 3.75 -33.16
N ASP A 24 10.07 4.97 -33.36
CA ASP A 24 9.27 6.18 -33.22
C ASP A 24 8.41 6.36 -34.47
N VAL A 25 7.11 6.54 -34.28
CA VAL A 25 6.10 6.77 -35.32
C VAL A 25 5.51 8.16 -35.11
N GLU A 26 5.26 8.88 -36.19
CA GLU A 26 4.58 10.18 -36.13
C GLU A 26 3.15 10.02 -35.61
N LEU A 27 2.78 10.88 -34.65
CA LEU A 27 1.42 10.90 -34.11
C LEU A 27 0.46 11.49 -35.14
N LYS A 28 -0.53 10.70 -35.55
CA LYS A 28 -1.62 11.14 -36.41
C LYS A 28 -2.83 11.52 -35.56
N HIS A 29 -3.34 12.74 -35.75
CA HIS A 29 -4.58 13.20 -35.15
C HIS A 29 -5.79 12.47 -35.78
N PRO A 30 -6.88 12.24 -35.01
CA PRO A 30 -8.04 11.51 -35.51
C PRO A 30 -8.79 12.30 -36.57
N GLN A 31 -9.16 11.64 -37.66
CA GLN A 31 -10.07 12.18 -38.68
C GLN A 31 -11.53 12.06 -38.24
N ASP A 32 -12.47 12.55 -39.05
CA ASP A 32 -13.90 12.30 -38.83
C ASP A 32 -14.17 10.79 -38.69
N GLY A 33 -15.05 10.43 -37.75
CA GLY A 33 -15.35 9.05 -37.39
C GLY A 33 -14.27 8.33 -36.56
N GLN A 34 -13.14 8.97 -36.24
CA GLN A 34 -12.05 8.34 -35.48
C GLN A 34 -11.89 8.88 -34.06
N ILE A 35 -11.29 8.06 -33.21
CA ILE A 35 -10.80 8.45 -31.88
C ILE A 35 -9.33 8.08 -31.74
N LEU A 36 -8.56 8.96 -31.10
CA LEU A 36 -7.19 8.68 -30.71
C LEU A 36 -7.18 8.14 -29.29
N VAL A 37 -6.61 6.94 -29.13
CA VAL A 37 -6.54 6.23 -27.87
C VAL A 37 -5.11 6.17 -27.39
N LYS A 38 -4.88 6.59 -26.15
CA LYS A 38 -3.65 6.28 -25.42
C LYS A 38 -3.79 4.88 -24.86
N VAL A 39 -2.98 3.96 -25.36
CA VAL A 39 -3.08 2.53 -25.04
C VAL A 39 -2.53 2.30 -23.62
N GLU A 40 -3.26 1.52 -22.83
CA GLU A 40 -2.88 1.04 -21.50
C GLU A 40 -2.34 -0.40 -21.56
N ALA A 41 -2.99 -1.24 -22.36
CA ALA A 41 -2.59 -2.63 -22.60
C ALA A 41 -3.05 -3.12 -23.96
N CYS A 42 -2.33 -4.10 -24.53
CA CYS A 42 -2.74 -4.82 -25.73
C CYS A 42 -2.44 -6.31 -25.60
N GLY A 43 -3.44 -7.16 -25.75
CA GLY A 43 -3.23 -8.62 -25.80
C GLY A 43 -2.48 -9.06 -27.06
N VAL A 44 -1.75 -10.16 -26.96
CA VAL A 44 -1.02 -10.82 -28.05
C VAL A 44 -1.84 -12.02 -28.51
N CYS A 45 -2.13 -12.11 -29.81
CA CYS A 45 -3.01 -13.12 -30.36
C CYS A 45 -2.31 -13.96 -31.43
N HIS A 46 -2.71 -15.23 -31.58
CA HIS A 46 -2.19 -16.12 -32.62
C HIS A 46 -2.37 -15.59 -34.04
N SER A 47 -3.40 -14.79 -34.31
CA SER A 47 -3.60 -14.17 -35.62
C SER A 47 -2.52 -13.13 -35.96
N ASP A 48 -1.79 -12.59 -34.98
CA ASP A 48 -0.65 -11.70 -35.23
C ASP A 48 0.45 -12.42 -36.03
N ALA A 49 0.57 -13.75 -35.96
CA ALA A 49 1.51 -14.52 -36.79
C ALA A 49 1.15 -14.54 -38.28
N LEU A 50 -0.14 -14.47 -38.59
CA LEU A 50 -0.59 -14.33 -39.98
C LEU A 50 -0.36 -12.91 -40.51
N VAL A 51 -0.34 -11.90 -39.62
CA VAL A 51 0.12 -10.55 -39.99
C VAL A 51 1.63 -10.57 -40.23
N GLN A 52 2.40 -11.20 -39.33
CA GLN A 52 3.85 -11.32 -39.48
C GLN A 52 4.25 -12.02 -40.79
N SER A 53 3.55 -13.09 -41.18
CA SER A 53 3.83 -13.82 -42.41
C SER A 53 3.41 -13.08 -43.69
N GLY A 54 2.70 -11.96 -43.58
CA GLY A 54 2.10 -11.25 -44.71
C GLY A 54 0.82 -11.89 -45.24
N GLY A 55 0.23 -12.84 -44.52
CA GLY A 55 -1.00 -13.54 -44.92
C GLY A 55 -2.28 -12.70 -44.82
N PHE A 56 -2.25 -11.55 -44.16
CA PHE A 56 -3.42 -10.71 -43.90
C PHE A 56 -3.40 -9.30 -44.54
N GLY A 57 -2.48 -9.04 -45.47
CA GLY A 57 -2.41 -7.78 -46.20
C GLY A 57 -1.02 -7.14 -46.18
N GLU A 58 -0.97 -5.86 -46.53
CA GLU A 58 0.29 -5.14 -46.75
C GLU A 58 1.00 -4.76 -45.44
N LEU A 59 2.32 -4.87 -45.45
CA LEU A 59 3.25 -4.38 -44.43
C LEU A 59 3.94 -3.10 -44.95
N PRO A 60 4.31 -2.12 -44.09
CA PRO A 60 4.43 -2.24 -42.64
C PRO A 60 3.11 -2.15 -41.86
N ARG A 61 3.04 -2.85 -40.72
CA ARG A 61 1.84 -2.87 -39.85
C ARG A 61 2.22 -2.84 -38.36
N ILE A 62 1.55 -2.00 -37.58
CA ILE A 62 1.51 -2.13 -36.11
C ILE A 62 0.44 -3.18 -35.78
N PRO A 63 0.77 -4.35 -35.21
CA PRO A 63 -0.23 -5.39 -34.92
C PRO A 63 -0.96 -5.15 -33.59
N GLY A 64 -1.83 -6.11 -33.22
CA GLY A 64 -2.55 -6.13 -31.95
C GLY A 64 -3.99 -5.58 -32.01
N HIS A 65 -4.96 -6.48 -31.86
CA HIS A 65 -6.40 -6.16 -31.88
C HIS A 65 -7.10 -6.41 -30.53
N GLU A 66 -6.31 -6.49 -29.46
CA GLU A 66 -6.79 -6.72 -28.09
C GLU A 66 -6.54 -5.49 -27.23
N ILE A 67 -6.99 -4.32 -27.71
CA ILE A 67 -6.57 -2.99 -27.25
C ILE A 67 -7.42 -2.55 -26.06
N VAL A 68 -6.80 -1.99 -25.02
CA VAL A 68 -7.46 -1.26 -23.94
C VAL A 68 -6.74 0.06 -23.70
N GLY A 69 -7.48 1.15 -23.57
CA GLY A 69 -6.90 2.46 -23.31
C GLY A 69 -7.90 3.56 -22.97
N LYS A 70 -7.46 4.80 -23.11
CA LYS A 70 -8.28 6.00 -22.90
C LYS A 70 -8.28 6.90 -24.11
N VAL A 71 -9.46 7.44 -24.43
CA VAL A 71 -9.60 8.46 -25.47
C VAL A 71 -8.85 9.72 -25.05
N VAL A 72 -7.96 10.21 -25.89
CA VAL A 72 -7.19 11.45 -25.65
C VAL A 72 -7.51 12.55 -26.65
N GLU A 73 -8.09 12.20 -27.78
CA GLU A 73 -8.60 13.13 -28.79
C GLU A 73 -9.71 12.46 -29.58
N VAL A 74 -10.69 13.24 -30.05
CA VAL A 74 -11.82 12.77 -30.86
C VAL A 74 -11.84 13.53 -32.19
N GLY A 75 -12.17 12.83 -33.26
CA GLY A 75 -12.37 13.42 -34.58
C GLY A 75 -13.55 14.39 -34.61
N SER A 76 -13.59 15.22 -35.66
CA SER A 76 -14.76 16.05 -35.94
C SER A 76 -16.04 15.19 -35.99
N HIS A 77 -17.16 15.72 -35.51
CA HIS A 77 -18.48 15.05 -35.51
C HIS A 77 -18.64 13.76 -34.69
N VAL A 78 -17.58 13.26 -34.04
CA VAL A 78 -17.70 12.14 -33.10
C VAL A 78 -18.37 12.61 -31.81
N THR A 79 -19.59 12.15 -31.56
CA THR A 79 -20.38 12.51 -30.36
C THR A 79 -20.50 11.38 -29.33
N LYS A 80 -20.27 10.13 -29.75
CA LYS A 80 -20.37 8.93 -28.89
C LYS A 80 -19.28 8.86 -27.80
N TRP A 81 -18.16 9.56 -28.02
CA TRP A 81 -16.95 9.48 -27.21
C TRP A 81 -16.44 10.87 -26.82
N LYS A 82 -15.76 10.95 -25.68
CA LYS A 82 -15.07 12.16 -25.22
C LYS A 82 -13.72 11.81 -24.61
N ASN A 83 -12.85 12.82 -24.50
CA ASN A 83 -11.56 12.68 -23.84
C ASN A 83 -11.72 12.15 -22.41
N GLY A 84 -10.92 11.15 -22.06
CA GLY A 84 -10.94 10.45 -20.78
C GLY A 84 -11.82 9.20 -20.75
N ASP A 85 -12.67 8.96 -21.75
CA ASP A 85 -13.47 7.74 -21.81
C ASP A 85 -12.56 6.50 -21.91
N ARG A 86 -12.91 5.46 -21.14
CA ARG A 86 -12.24 4.15 -21.18
C ARG A 86 -12.79 3.35 -22.36
N VAL A 87 -11.89 2.86 -23.22
CA VAL A 87 -12.27 2.26 -24.49
C VAL A 87 -11.41 1.03 -24.79
N GLY A 88 -12.03 0.06 -25.46
CA GLY A 88 -11.37 -1.10 -26.04
C GLY A 88 -11.40 -1.09 -27.57
N GLY A 89 -10.42 -1.73 -28.19
CA GLY A 89 -10.37 -2.00 -29.62
C GLY A 89 -10.25 -3.50 -29.85
N ALA A 90 -11.34 -4.13 -30.30
CA ALA A 90 -11.46 -5.56 -30.55
C ALA A 90 -11.06 -5.94 -31.98
N TRP A 91 -11.24 -7.21 -32.36
CA TRP A 91 -11.05 -7.68 -33.75
C TRP A 91 -11.81 -6.82 -34.76
N HIS A 92 -13.09 -6.55 -34.50
CA HIS A 92 -13.90 -5.65 -35.33
C HIS A 92 -13.38 -4.19 -35.22
N GLY A 93 -12.73 -3.73 -36.28
CA GLY A 93 -12.04 -2.44 -36.35
C GLY A 93 -12.71 -1.39 -37.24
N GLY A 94 -13.87 -1.70 -37.84
CA GLY A 94 -14.67 -0.82 -38.68
C GLY A 94 -15.54 -1.59 -39.68
N HIS A 95 -16.57 -0.95 -40.22
CA HIS A 95 -17.47 -1.51 -41.22
C HIS A 95 -18.04 -0.41 -42.12
N ASP A 96 -18.54 -0.78 -43.31
CA ASP A 96 -19.00 0.19 -44.32
C ASP A 96 -20.41 0.77 -44.08
N GLY A 97 -21.23 0.14 -43.23
CA GLY A 97 -22.60 0.55 -42.97
C GLY A 97 -23.57 0.41 -44.17
N THR A 98 -23.13 -0.16 -45.30
CA THR A 98 -23.90 -0.18 -46.55
C THR A 98 -24.10 -1.58 -47.11
N CYS A 99 -23.19 -2.53 -46.85
CA CYS A 99 -23.37 -3.90 -47.30
C CYS A 99 -24.53 -4.60 -46.58
N ARG A 100 -24.99 -5.72 -47.15
CA ARG A 100 -26.17 -6.45 -46.67
C ARG A 100 -26.03 -6.86 -45.20
N GLN A 101 -24.84 -7.25 -44.78
CA GLN A 101 -24.51 -7.73 -43.45
C GLN A 101 -24.57 -6.58 -42.44
N CYS A 102 -24.03 -5.40 -42.78
CA CYS A 102 -24.18 -4.19 -41.97
C CYS A 102 -25.65 -3.83 -41.77
N ASN A 103 -26.47 -3.90 -42.83
CA ASN A 103 -27.91 -3.63 -42.74
C ASN A 103 -28.68 -4.66 -41.90
N GLN A 104 -28.09 -5.84 -41.65
CA GLN A 104 -28.62 -6.86 -40.75
C GLN A 104 -28.02 -6.78 -39.33
N GLY A 105 -27.17 -5.80 -39.05
CA GLY A 105 -26.45 -5.66 -37.78
C GLY A 105 -25.31 -6.68 -37.59
N LEU A 106 -24.91 -7.39 -38.65
CA LEU A 106 -23.82 -8.37 -38.66
C LEU A 106 -22.49 -7.69 -39.02
N PHE A 107 -22.13 -6.63 -38.31
CA PHE A 107 -20.96 -5.78 -38.60
C PHE A 107 -19.64 -6.55 -38.64
N GLN A 108 -19.50 -7.59 -37.81
CA GLN A 108 -18.34 -8.49 -37.77
C GLN A 108 -18.19 -9.37 -39.02
N MET A 109 -19.19 -9.38 -39.91
CA MET A 109 -19.20 -10.06 -41.21
C MET A 109 -19.37 -9.06 -42.37
N CYS A 110 -19.00 -7.80 -42.16
CA CYS A 110 -19.03 -6.77 -43.20
C CYS A 110 -18.15 -7.17 -44.40
N ASP A 111 -18.68 -7.02 -45.61
CA ASP A 111 -17.96 -7.32 -46.85
C ASP A 111 -16.71 -6.41 -47.02
N ASN A 112 -16.76 -5.19 -46.48
CA ASN A 112 -15.67 -4.21 -46.48
C ASN A 112 -15.16 -3.92 -45.06
N GLY A 113 -15.11 -4.94 -44.20
CA GLY A 113 -14.73 -4.80 -42.79
C GLY A 113 -13.26 -4.40 -42.59
N GLN A 114 -13.01 -3.58 -41.56
CA GLN A 114 -11.67 -3.28 -41.07
C GLN A 114 -11.38 -4.09 -39.80
N ILE A 115 -10.12 -4.47 -39.61
CA ILE A 115 -9.67 -5.28 -38.48
C ILE A 115 -8.47 -4.58 -37.84
N ASN A 116 -8.60 -4.24 -36.55
CA ASN A 116 -7.53 -3.60 -35.79
C ASN A 116 -6.26 -4.47 -35.83
N GLY A 117 -5.07 -3.87 -35.92
CA GLY A 117 -3.80 -4.62 -35.99
C GLY A 117 -3.59 -5.52 -37.22
N VAL A 118 -4.52 -5.54 -38.18
CA VAL A 118 -4.51 -6.44 -39.34
C VAL A 118 -4.61 -5.61 -40.63
N THR A 119 -5.79 -5.09 -40.96
CA THR A 119 -6.00 -4.21 -42.13
C THR A 119 -5.77 -2.73 -41.81
N ARG A 120 -5.65 -2.40 -40.53
CA ARG A 120 -5.25 -1.09 -39.99
C ARG A 120 -4.32 -1.27 -38.79
N ASP A 121 -3.65 -0.21 -38.37
CA ASP A 121 -2.74 -0.26 -37.23
C ASP A 121 -3.46 -0.57 -35.91
N GLY A 122 -2.76 -1.29 -35.03
CA GLY A 122 -3.25 -1.85 -33.77
C GLY A 122 -2.58 -1.29 -32.52
N GLY A 123 -2.71 -2.04 -31.41
CA GLY A 123 -2.35 -1.61 -30.07
C GLY A 123 -0.93 -1.93 -29.61
N TYR A 124 -0.04 -2.44 -30.48
CA TYR A 124 1.38 -2.61 -30.13
C TYR A 124 2.12 -1.26 -30.17
N ALA A 125 1.56 -0.26 -29.50
CA ALA A 125 1.90 1.14 -29.64
C ALA A 125 1.41 1.96 -28.45
N GLU A 126 2.10 3.06 -28.13
CA GLU A 126 1.66 4.03 -27.11
C GLU A 126 0.33 4.72 -27.44
N TYR A 127 0.06 4.92 -28.73
CA TYR A 127 -1.17 5.51 -29.23
C TYR A 127 -1.67 4.73 -30.45
N CYS A 128 -2.99 4.61 -30.58
CA CYS A 128 -3.61 4.02 -31.76
C CYS A 128 -4.90 4.77 -32.13
N LEU A 129 -5.21 4.81 -33.43
CA LEU A 129 -6.48 5.31 -33.94
C LEU A 129 -7.49 4.17 -34.03
N LEU A 130 -8.67 4.34 -33.45
CA LEU A 130 -9.81 3.42 -33.61
C LEU A 130 -10.94 4.11 -34.38
N GLN A 131 -11.74 3.34 -35.12
CA GLN A 131 -13.04 3.83 -35.58
C GLN A 131 -13.98 3.99 -34.38
N ALA A 132 -14.71 5.11 -34.32
CA ALA A 132 -15.63 5.43 -33.24
C ALA A 132 -16.81 4.45 -33.16
N GLU A 133 -17.28 3.93 -34.29
CA GLU A 133 -18.39 2.98 -34.36
C GLU A 133 -18.02 1.58 -33.86
N SER A 134 -16.76 1.17 -34.03
CA SER A 134 -16.27 -0.16 -33.63
C SER A 134 -15.58 -0.17 -32.26
N ALA A 135 -15.33 0.99 -31.67
CA ALA A 135 -14.80 1.14 -30.32
C ALA A 135 -15.74 0.53 -29.26
N VAL A 136 -15.15 -0.15 -28.26
CA VAL A 136 -15.84 -0.90 -27.20
C VAL A 136 -15.86 -0.07 -25.92
N ARG A 137 -17.04 0.11 -25.29
CA ARG A 137 -17.13 0.80 -24.00
C ARG A 137 -16.66 -0.11 -22.87
N LEU A 138 -15.71 0.38 -22.08
CA LEU A 138 -15.15 -0.37 -20.96
C LEU A 138 -15.47 0.28 -19.60
N PRO A 139 -15.59 -0.50 -18.52
CA PRO A 139 -15.75 0.03 -17.18
C PRO A 139 -14.52 0.85 -16.74
N ALA A 140 -14.76 1.97 -16.07
CA ALA A 140 -13.71 2.91 -15.66
C ALA A 140 -12.70 2.31 -14.66
N ASP A 141 -13.15 1.36 -13.83
CA ASP A 141 -12.42 0.69 -12.75
C ASP A 141 -11.81 -0.67 -13.15
N GLY A 142 -12.00 -1.14 -14.39
CA GLY A 142 -11.50 -2.45 -14.82
C GLY A 142 -9.98 -2.52 -14.96
N ASP A 143 -9.36 -3.66 -14.71
CA ASP A 143 -7.93 -3.85 -14.97
C ASP A 143 -7.66 -3.99 -16.48
N ALA A 144 -6.75 -3.17 -17.03
CA ALA A 144 -6.49 -3.15 -18.47
C ALA A 144 -5.87 -4.46 -18.99
N VAL A 145 -5.01 -5.09 -18.19
CA VAL A 145 -4.36 -6.36 -18.52
C VAL A 145 -5.39 -7.48 -18.58
N GLN A 146 -6.32 -7.50 -17.64
CA GLN A 146 -7.38 -8.50 -17.58
C GLN A 146 -8.41 -8.32 -18.71
N MET A 147 -8.73 -7.08 -19.08
CA MET A 147 -9.73 -6.78 -20.10
C MET A 147 -9.20 -6.93 -21.53
N ALA A 148 -7.90 -6.73 -21.77
CA ALA A 148 -7.32 -6.79 -23.12
C ALA A 148 -7.63 -8.12 -23.83
N PRO A 149 -7.38 -9.30 -23.23
CA PRO A 149 -7.76 -10.58 -23.86
C PRO A 149 -9.26 -10.78 -24.06
N LEU A 150 -10.11 -10.06 -23.34
CA LEU A 150 -11.56 -10.15 -23.53
C LEU A 150 -11.99 -9.54 -24.87
N MET A 151 -11.20 -8.64 -25.45
CA MET A 151 -11.44 -8.00 -26.75
C MET A 151 -11.26 -8.97 -27.93
N CYS A 152 -10.78 -10.19 -27.69
CA CYS A 152 -10.72 -11.25 -28.69
C CYS A 152 -11.09 -12.60 -28.07
N ALA A 153 -10.22 -13.22 -27.27
CA ALA A 153 -10.46 -14.55 -26.72
C ALA A 153 -11.74 -14.61 -25.87
N GLY A 154 -12.00 -13.57 -25.06
CA GLY A 154 -13.22 -13.51 -24.24
C GLY A 154 -14.48 -13.43 -25.09
N VAL A 155 -14.60 -12.41 -25.95
CA VAL A 155 -15.77 -12.23 -26.81
C VAL A 155 -15.96 -13.39 -27.79
N THR A 156 -14.90 -13.95 -28.39
CA THR A 156 -14.97 -15.11 -29.29
C THR A 156 -15.68 -16.29 -28.64
N VAL A 157 -15.32 -16.58 -27.39
CA VAL A 157 -15.84 -17.74 -26.67
C VAL A 157 -17.21 -17.44 -26.08
N HIS A 158 -17.37 -16.29 -25.42
CA HIS A 158 -18.65 -15.86 -24.84
C HIS A 158 -19.73 -15.76 -25.92
N ASN A 159 -19.44 -15.08 -27.03
CA ASN A 159 -20.37 -14.91 -28.13
C ASN A 159 -20.56 -16.20 -28.91
N GLY A 160 -19.48 -16.97 -29.16
CA GLY A 160 -19.55 -18.26 -29.83
C GLY A 160 -20.50 -19.22 -29.13
N ILE A 161 -20.38 -19.38 -27.80
CA ILE A 161 -21.25 -20.26 -27.02
C ILE A 161 -22.69 -19.75 -27.00
N ARG A 162 -22.92 -18.46 -26.70
CA ARG A 162 -24.28 -17.92 -26.56
C ARG A 162 -25.10 -17.99 -27.85
N LYS A 163 -24.45 -17.95 -29.02
CA LYS A 163 -25.11 -18.03 -30.34
C LYS A 163 -25.51 -19.45 -30.73
N MET A 164 -25.07 -20.47 -29.99
CA MET A 164 -25.45 -21.85 -30.25
C MET A 164 -26.84 -22.22 -29.72
N ASN A 165 -27.47 -21.35 -28.91
CA ASN A 165 -28.81 -21.54 -28.35
C ASN A 165 -28.97 -22.88 -27.61
N ILE A 166 -28.01 -23.17 -26.72
CA ILE A 166 -28.03 -24.38 -25.88
C ILE A 166 -28.79 -24.09 -24.60
N THR A 167 -29.69 -25.00 -24.23
CA THR A 167 -30.46 -24.93 -22.98
C THR A 167 -29.53 -25.05 -21.76
N PRO A 168 -29.62 -24.16 -20.75
CA PRO A 168 -28.88 -24.30 -19.50
C PRO A 168 -29.13 -25.67 -18.82
N GLY A 169 -28.12 -26.20 -18.14
CA GLY A 169 -28.12 -27.54 -17.56
C GLY A 169 -27.62 -28.65 -18.49
N GLU A 170 -27.61 -28.41 -19.81
CA GLU A 170 -27.07 -29.35 -20.80
C GLU A 170 -25.55 -29.52 -20.70
N VAL A 171 -25.05 -30.64 -21.24
CA VAL A 171 -23.61 -30.92 -21.32
C VAL A 171 -22.96 -30.04 -22.38
N VAL A 172 -22.04 -29.17 -21.94
CA VAL A 172 -21.17 -28.38 -22.81
C VAL A 172 -19.72 -28.81 -22.58
N ALA A 173 -19.13 -29.45 -23.57
CA ALA A 173 -17.76 -29.92 -23.49
C ALA A 173 -16.79 -28.90 -24.10
N ILE A 174 -15.69 -28.60 -23.41
CA ILE A 174 -14.66 -27.66 -23.86
C ILE A 174 -13.42 -28.45 -24.21
N GLN A 175 -13.05 -28.46 -25.49
CA GLN A 175 -11.84 -29.12 -25.95
C GLN A 175 -10.64 -28.16 -25.90
N GLY A 176 -9.66 -28.53 -25.07
CA GLY A 176 -8.46 -27.75 -24.81
C GLY A 176 -8.60 -26.83 -23.60
N LEU A 177 -7.57 -26.77 -22.75
CA LEU A 177 -7.44 -25.87 -21.60
C LEU A 177 -6.33 -24.83 -21.85
N GLY A 178 -6.30 -24.25 -23.05
CA GLY A 178 -5.34 -23.22 -23.46
C GLY A 178 -5.86 -21.79 -23.27
N GLY A 179 -5.31 -20.85 -24.05
CA GLY A 179 -5.68 -19.43 -24.01
C GLY A 179 -7.18 -19.16 -24.21
N LEU A 180 -7.86 -19.85 -25.13
CA LEU A 180 -9.33 -19.76 -25.29
C LEU A 180 -10.06 -20.70 -24.31
N GLY A 181 -9.54 -21.92 -24.15
CA GLY A 181 -10.16 -22.98 -23.35
C GLY A 181 -10.42 -22.62 -21.90
N HIS A 182 -9.51 -21.91 -21.24
CA HIS A 182 -9.70 -21.53 -19.83
C HIS A 182 -10.85 -20.51 -19.65
N LEU A 183 -11.06 -19.61 -20.63
CA LEU A 183 -12.22 -18.71 -20.63
C LEU A 183 -13.51 -19.47 -20.99
N ALA A 184 -13.42 -20.45 -21.90
CA ALA A 184 -14.57 -21.26 -22.31
C ALA A 184 -15.15 -22.10 -21.19
N VAL A 185 -14.31 -22.70 -20.35
CA VAL A 185 -14.77 -23.41 -19.14
C VAL A 185 -15.50 -22.46 -18.21
N GLN A 186 -14.93 -21.28 -17.94
CA GLN A 186 -15.55 -20.30 -17.05
C GLN A 186 -16.88 -19.78 -17.61
N TYR A 187 -16.93 -19.34 -18.87
CA TYR A 187 -18.16 -18.86 -19.47
C TYR A 187 -19.24 -19.94 -19.51
N ALA A 188 -18.91 -21.15 -19.94
CA ALA A 188 -19.89 -22.24 -20.00
C ALA A 188 -20.46 -22.55 -18.60
N SER A 189 -19.60 -22.60 -17.58
CA SER A 189 -20.01 -22.84 -16.19
C SER A 189 -20.93 -21.73 -15.69
N LYS A 190 -20.56 -20.46 -15.88
CA LYS A 190 -21.33 -19.30 -15.43
C LYS A 190 -22.61 -19.06 -16.24
N MET A 191 -22.70 -19.57 -17.46
CA MET A 191 -23.94 -19.62 -18.25
C MET A 191 -24.90 -20.72 -17.78
N GLY A 192 -24.49 -21.56 -16.83
CA GLY A 192 -25.34 -22.57 -16.19
C GLY A 192 -25.29 -23.93 -16.88
N TYR A 193 -24.26 -24.24 -17.66
CA TYR A 193 -24.10 -25.56 -18.29
C TYR A 193 -23.38 -26.56 -17.40
N ARG A 194 -23.67 -27.86 -17.59
CA ARG A 194 -22.80 -28.93 -17.08
C ARG A 194 -21.53 -28.96 -17.92
N THR A 195 -20.49 -28.33 -17.41
CA THR A 195 -19.29 -28.01 -18.18
C THR A 195 -18.26 -29.13 -18.07
N VAL A 196 -17.93 -29.77 -19.18
CA VAL A 196 -16.97 -30.89 -19.24
C VAL A 196 -15.67 -30.43 -19.89
N ALA A 197 -14.55 -30.49 -19.20
CA ALA A 197 -13.26 -30.15 -19.79
C ALA A 197 -12.58 -31.37 -20.42
N LEU A 198 -12.15 -31.24 -21.68
CA LEU A 198 -11.39 -32.27 -22.41
C LEU A 198 -9.93 -31.84 -22.54
N SER A 199 -9.02 -32.60 -21.94
CA SER A 199 -7.58 -32.39 -22.11
C SER A 199 -6.81 -33.70 -22.11
N ARG A 200 -5.55 -33.64 -22.53
CA ARG A 200 -4.62 -34.78 -22.49
C ARG A 200 -3.93 -34.81 -21.14
N GLY A 201 -3.94 -35.94 -20.45
CA GLY A 201 -3.37 -36.11 -19.12
C GLY A 201 -4.31 -35.66 -18.00
N THR A 202 -3.92 -35.95 -16.76
CA THR A 202 -4.66 -35.59 -15.54
C THR A 202 -4.14 -34.32 -14.86
N ASP A 203 -3.00 -33.80 -15.32
CA ASP A 203 -2.30 -32.61 -14.78
C ASP A 203 -3.16 -31.35 -14.79
N LYS A 204 -4.12 -31.25 -15.72
CA LYS A 204 -5.03 -30.09 -15.84
C LYS A 204 -6.38 -30.30 -15.20
N LYS A 205 -6.64 -31.46 -14.58
CA LYS A 205 -7.94 -31.79 -13.99
C LYS A 205 -8.32 -30.81 -12.88
N ASP A 206 -7.51 -30.72 -11.84
CA ASP A 206 -7.79 -29.86 -10.69
C ASP A 206 -7.92 -28.39 -11.11
N PHE A 207 -7.15 -27.99 -12.11
CA PHE A 207 -7.22 -26.66 -12.68
C PHE A 207 -8.55 -26.42 -13.41
N ALA A 208 -9.00 -27.36 -14.25
CA ALA A 208 -10.29 -27.27 -14.93
C ALA A 208 -11.46 -27.19 -13.95
N MET A 209 -11.42 -27.99 -12.87
CA MET A 209 -12.45 -27.97 -11.83
C MET A 209 -12.50 -26.61 -11.12
N LYS A 210 -11.34 -26.01 -10.84
CA LYS A 210 -11.26 -24.65 -10.26
C LYS A 210 -11.84 -23.57 -11.17
N LEU A 211 -11.75 -23.74 -12.49
CA LEU A 211 -12.36 -22.85 -13.47
C LEU A 211 -13.90 -23.02 -13.58
N GLY A 212 -14.47 -24.04 -12.93
CA GLY A 212 -15.90 -24.30 -12.92
C GLY A 212 -16.36 -25.46 -13.80
N ALA A 213 -15.43 -26.30 -14.30
CA ALA A 213 -15.82 -27.57 -14.90
C ALA A 213 -16.48 -28.48 -13.84
N SER A 214 -17.58 -29.14 -14.21
CA SER A 214 -18.23 -30.16 -13.39
C SER A 214 -17.59 -31.53 -13.58
N ASP A 215 -17.02 -31.78 -14.75
CA ASP A 215 -16.43 -33.06 -15.13
C ASP A 215 -15.15 -32.84 -15.96
N TYR A 216 -14.27 -33.84 -15.98
CA TYR A 216 -13.02 -33.82 -16.72
C TYR A 216 -12.80 -35.15 -17.42
N ILE A 217 -12.46 -35.12 -18.71
CA ILE A 217 -12.13 -36.30 -19.50
C ILE A 217 -10.64 -36.22 -19.90
N ASP A 218 -9.89 -37.22 -19.46
CA ASP A 218 -8.51 -37.43 -19.88
C ASP A 218 -8.48 -38.16 -21.23
N THR A 219 -8.29 -37.38 -22.29
CA THR A 219 -8.21 -37.86 -23.67
C THR A 219 -6.95 -38.68 -23.99
N LYS A 220 -6.01 -38.82 -23.04
CA LYS A 220 -4.90 -39.77 -23.11
C LYS A 220 -5.32 -41.16 -22.62
N ALA A 221 -6.25 -41.23 -21.67
CA ALA A 221 -6.68 -42.47 -21.03
C ALA A 221 -7.87 -43.13 -21.74
N GLU A 222 -8.77 -42.34 -22.32
CA GLU A 222 -9.92 -42.86 -23.07
C GLU A 222 -10.29 -41.96 -24.25
N ASN A 223 -11.11 -42.50 -25.18
CA ASN A 223 -11.61 -41.76 -26.32
C ASN A 223 -12.63 -40.69 -25.88
N ALA A 224 -12.39 -39.43 -26.27
CA ALA A 224 -13.23 -38.30 -25.86
C ALA A 224 -14.69 -38.44 -26.32
N ALA A 225 -14.93 -38.92 -27.53
CA ALA A 225 -16.27 -39.09 -28.07
C ALA A 225 -17.03 -40.18 -27.32
N GLU A 226 -16.40 -41.33 -27.07
CA GLU A 226 -17.00 -42.42 -26.31
C GLU A 226 -17.30 -42.02 -24.86
N ALA A 227 -16.36 -41.33 -24.21
CA ALA A 227 -16.53 -40.83 -22.86
C ALA A 227 -17.72 -39.86 -22.75
N LEU A 228 -17.87 -38.94 -23.71
CA LEU A 228 -19.04 -38.07 -23.77
C LEU A 228 -20.34 -38.84 -24.03
N GLN A 229 -20.33 -39.86 -24.90
CA GLN A 229 -21.51 -40.70 -25.15
C GLN A 229 -21.94 -41.47 -23.89
N LYS A 230 -21.02 -41.95 -23.04
CA LYS A 230 -21.35 -42.58 -21.75
C LYS A 230 -22.12 -41.63 -20.82
N MET A 231 -21.98 -40.32 -21.01
CA MET A 231 -22.68 -39.27 -20.27
C MET A 231 -23.98 -38.80 -20.95
N GLY A 232 -24.43 -39.48 -22.00
CA GLY A 232 -25.60 -39.09 -22.81
C GLY A 232 -25.27 -38.19 -24.01
N GLY A 233 -24.00 -37.90 -24.25
CA GLY A 233 -23.51 -37.03 -25.32
C GLY A 233 -23.57 -35.54 -24.98
N ALA A 234 -22.70 -34.75 -25.62
CA ALA A 234 -22.68 -33.30 -25.43
C ALA A 234 -23.70 -32.59 -26.32
N ALA A 235 -24.44 -31.63 -25.76
CA ALA A 235 -25.29 -30.71 -26.53
C ALA A 235 -24.44 -29.73 -27.36
N LEU A 236 -23.30 -29.33 -26.82
CA LEU A 236 -22.30 -28.52 -27.49
C LEU A 236 -20.91 -29.00 -27.15
N ILE A 237 -20.04 -29.11 -28.15
CA ILE A 237 -18.60 -29.27 -27.97
C ILE A 237 -17.93 -28.03 -28.54
N VAL A 238 -17.14 -27.33 -27.74
CA VAL A 238 -16.41 -26.11 -28.14
C VAL A 238 -14.94 -26.50 -28.38
N ALA A 239 -14.54 -26.52 -29.64
CA ALA A 239 -13.17 -26.78 -30.06
C ALA A 239 -12.32 -25.51 -29.99
N THR A 240 -11.39 -25.47 -29.03
CA THR A 240 -10.50 -24.32 -28.79
C THR A 240 -9.03 -24.62 -29.03
N ALA A 241 -8.63 -25.89 -29.17
CA ALA A 241 -7.26 -26.24 -29.50
C ALA A 241 -7.08 -26.40 -31.02
N PRO A 242 -6.04 -25.82 -31.63
CA PRO A 242 -5.89 -25.79 -33.08
C PRO A 242 -5.27 -27.09 -33.63
N ASN A 243 -5.99 -28.22 -33.53
CA ASN A 243 -5.54 -29.49 -34.11
C ASN A 243 -6.72 -30.26 -34.75
N PRO A 244 -6.81 -30.34 -36.10
CA PRO A 244 -7.86 -31.05 -36.82
C PRO A 244 -8.05 -32.51 -36.39
N GLU A 245 -6.97 -33.24 -36.09
CA GLU A 245 -7.03 -34.66 -35.68
C GLU A 245 -7.72 -34.84 -34.32
N HIS A 246 -7.66 -33.82 -33.47
CA HIS A 246 -8.33 -33.82 -32.17
C HIS A 246 -9.76 -33.26 -32.24
N ILE A 247 -10.08 -32.49 -33.27
CA ILE A 247 -11.43 -31.91 -33.48
C ILE A 247 -12.33 -32.90 -34.21
N SER A 248 -11.83 -33.51 -35.29
CA SER A 248 -12.59 -34.39 -36.18
C SER A 248 -13.41 -35.48 -35.45
N PRO A 249 -12.83 -36.23 -34.48
CA PRO A 249 -13.57 -37.29 -33.80
C PRO A 249 -14.69 -36.78 -32.88
N LEU A 250 -14.67 -35.50 -32.48
CA LEU A 250 -15.61 -34.94 -31.49
C LEU A 250 -17.05 -34.91 -32.00
N VAL A 251 -17.27 -34.91 -33.32
CA VAL A 251 -18.61 -35.08 -33.89
C VAL A 251 -19.28 -36.34 -33.31
N GLY A 252 -18.53 -37.42 -33.11
CA GLY A 252 -19.03 -38.66 -32.50
C GLY A 252 -19.45 -38.50 -31.02
N GLY A 253 -18.97 -37.46 -30.33
CA GLY A 253 -19.27 -37.16 -28.92
C GLY A 253 -20.54 -36.34 -28.71
N CYS A 254 -21.14 -35.81 -29.78
CA CYS A 254 -22.39 -35.05 -29.69
C CYS A 254 -23.59 -35.96 -29.43
N LYS A 255 -24.54 -35.48 -28.62
CA LYS A 255 -25.87 -36.10 -28.51
C LYS A 255 -26.70 -35.85 -29.79
N PRO A 256 -27.89 -36.49 -29.96
CA PRO A 256 -28.81 -36.11 -31.03
C PRO A 256 -29.11 -34.61 -31.05
N LEU A 257 -29.02 -33.98 -32.22
CA LEU A 257 -29.12 -32.53 -32.44
C LEU A 257 -28.01 -31.70 -31.79
N GLY A 258 -26.95 -32.34 -31.31
CA GLY A 258 -25.79 -31.66 -30.74
C GLY A 258 -24.98 -30.88 -31.78
N LYS A 259 -24.11 -29.99 -31.29
CA LYS A 259 -23.30 -29.09 -32.12
C LYS A 259 -21.83 -29.19 -31.79
N LEU A 260 -20.97 -29.16 -32.82
CA LEU A 260 -19.54 -28.93 -32.69
C LEU A 260 -19.24 -27.50 -33.11
N LEU A 261 -18.86 -26.63 -32.17
CA LEU A 261 -18.47 -25.25 -32.42
C LEU A 261 -16.95 -25.15 -32.51
N ILE A 262 -16.43 -24.79 -33.67
CA ILE A 262 -15.01 -24.61 -33.94
C ILE A 262 -14.67 -23.12 -33.83
N LEU A 263 -13.88 -22.78 -32.81
CA LEU A 263 -13.37 -21.41 -32.58
C LEU A 263 -11.87 -21.29 -32.84
N ALA A 264 -11.17 -22.41 -33.05
CA ALA A 264 -9.78 -22.44 -33.47
C ALA A 264 -9.70 -22.56 -35.00
N PRO A 265 -9.20 -21.54 -35.73
CA PRO A 265 -9.04 -21.62 -37.17
C PRO A 265 -7.90 -22.59 -37.53
N VAL A 266 -8.24 -23.72 -38.14
CA VAL A 266 -7.29 -24.81 -38.44
C VAL A 266 -7.30 -25.29 -39.90
N GLY A 267 -8.04 -24.59 -40.77
CA GLY A 267 -8.29 -25.06 -42.13
C GLY A 267 -9.26 -26.25 -42.15
N ASP A 268 -8.95 -27.25 -42.97
CA ASP A 268 -9.83 -28.40 -43.19
C ASP A 268 -9.95 -29.29 -41.94
N VAL A 269 -11.18 -29.66 -41.61
CA VAL A 269 -11.49 -30.61 -40.54
C VAL A 269 -12.42 -31.68 -41.11
N PRO A 270 -11.94 -32.91 -41.35
CA PRO A 270 -12.79 -33.98 -41.86
C PRO A 270 -13.85 -34.36 -40.82
N VAL A 271 -15.06 -34.66 -41.26
CA VAL A 271 -16.19 -35.01 -40.37
C VAL A 271 -16.86 -36.29 -40.84
N ASN A 272 -17.35 -37.09 -39.90
CA ASN A 272 -18.07 -38.32 -40.23
C ASN A 272 -19.53 -38.00 -40.58
N SER A 273 -19.85 -38.04 -41.87
CA SER A 273 -21.19 -37.72 -42.38
C SER A 273 -22.28 -38.68 -41.92
N VAL A 274 -21.96 -39.97 -41.70
CA VAL A 274 -22.91 -40.95 -41.18
C VAL A 274 -23.35 -40.57 -39.77
N ALA A 275 -22.40 -40.26 -38.87
CA ALA A 275 -22.71 -39.80 -37.53
C ALA A 275 -23.55 -38.52 -37.54
N MET A 276 -23.25 -37.58 -38.45
CA MET A 276 -24.02 -36.35 -38.61
C MET A 276 -25.47 -36.61 -39.04
N ILE A 277 -25.67 -37.46 -40.05
CA ILE A 277 -27.01 -37.78 -40.58
C ILE A 277 -27.83 -38.55 -39.54
N THR A 278 -27.26 -39.57 -38.92
CA THR A 278 -27.99 -40.44 -37.99
C THR A 278 -28.43 -39.72 -36.72
N LYS A 279 -27.67 -38.72 -36.25
CA LYS A 279 -27.97 -37.96 -35.02
C LYS A 279 -28.44 -36.53 -35.27
N GLY A 280 -28.47 -36.06 -36.51
CA GLY A 280 -28.77 -34.66 -36.85
C GLY A 280 -27.75 -33.67 -36.26
N ILE A 281 -26.47 -34.03 -36.22
CA ILE A 281 -25.40 -33.20 -35.65
C ILE A 281 -24.98 -32.12 -36.64
N SER A 282 -24.64 -30.94 -36.12
CA SER A 282 -24.14 -29.80 -36.91
C SER A 282 -22.74 -29.37 -36.48
N VAL A 283 -21.99 -28.84 -37.45
CA VAL A 283 -20.68 -28.22 -37.22
C VAL A 283 -20.81 -26.73 -37.51
N HIS A 284 -20.39 -25.90 -36.57
CA HIS A 284 -20.53 -24.45 -36.61
C HIS A 284 -19.17 -23.78 -36.41
N GLY A 285 -18.98 -22.65 -37.09
CA GLY A 285 -17.98 -21.64 -36.73
C GLY A 285 -18.68 -20.34 -36.35
N TRP A 286 -18.00 -19.45 -35.64
CA TRP A 286 -18.51 -18.12 -35.33
C TRP A 286 -17.38 -17.09 -35.26
N PRO A 287 -17.52 -15.91 -35.90
CA PRO A 287 -16.52 -14.85 -35.77
C PRO A 287 -16.54 -14.23 -34.37
N SER A 288 -15.43 -13.59 -33.98
CA SER A 288 -15.23 -13.06 -32.62
C SER A 288 -16.43 -12.24 -32.09
N GLY A 289 -16.88 -11.24 -32.86
CA GLY A 289 -18.03 -10.40 -32.54
C GLY A 289 -17.81 -8.94 -32.93
N HIS A 290 -18.83 -8.10 -32.74
CA HIS A 290 -18.73 -6.65 -32.90
C HIS A 290 -18.59 -5.93 -31.55
N ALA A 291 -18.62 -4.59 -31.55
CA ALA A 291 -18.36 -3.78 -30.36
C ALA A 291 -19.27 -4.15 -29.18
N LEU A 292 -20.59 -4.18 -29.42
CA LEU A 292 -21.57 -4.53 -28.39
C LEU A 292 -21.40 -5.97 -27.86
N ASP A 293 -21.02 -6.95 -28.69
CA ASP A 293 -20.71 -8.31 -28.21
C ASP A 293 -19.54 -8.30 -27.21
N SER A 294 -18.55 -7.43 -27.46
CA SER A 294 -17.39 -7.26 -26.59
C SER A 294 -17.76 -6.56 -25.29
N GLU A 295 -18.64 -5.56 -25.33
CA GLU A 295 -19.20 -4.91 -24.13
C GLU A 295 -19.96 -5.93 -23.27
N ASP A 296 -20.80 -6.77 -23.89
CA ASP A 296 -21.52 -7.84 -23.20
C ASP A 296 -20.57 -8.84 -22.55
N ALA A 297 -19.51 -9.26 -23.26
CA ALA A 297 -18.53 -10.21 -22.74
C ALA A 297 -17.80 -9.64 -21.51
N VAL A 298 -17.40 -8.36 -21.56
CA VAL A 298 -16.77 -7.67 -20.42
C VAL A 298 -17.74 -7.53 -19.26
N ALA A 299 -18.99 -7.11 -19.53
CA ALA A 299 -20.01 -6.97 -18.51
C ALA A 299 -20.33 -8.30 -17.83
N PHE A 300 -20.45 -9.39 -18.61
CA PHE A 300 -20.63 -10.73 -18.09
C PHE A 300 -19.46 -11.16 -17.23
N SER A 301 -18.22 -10.96 -17.71
CA SER A 301 -17.01 -11.31 -16.95
C SER A 301 -16.95 -10.59 -15.61
N LYS A 302 -17.20 -9.28 -15.59
CA LYS A 302 -17.22 -8.48 -14.35
C LYS A 302 -18.31 -8.96 -13.40
N ARG A 303 -19.51 -9.25 -13.91
CA ARG A 303 -20.66 -9.64 -13.09
C ARG A 303 -20.51 -11.01 -12.45
N PHE A 304 -19.94 -11.98 -13.17
CA PHE A 304 -19.91 -13.38 -12.76
C PHE A 304 -18.52 -13.88 -12.33
N GLY A 305 -17.52 -12.99 -12.33
CA GLY A 305 -16.15 -13.30 -11.92
C GLY A 305 -15.47 -14.26 -12.89
N VAL A 306 -15.41 -13.89 -14.18
CA VAL A 306 -14.60 -14.59 -15.18
C VAL A 306 -13.26 -13.88 -15.27
N ASP A 307 -12.20 -14.58 -14.83
CA ASP A 307 -10.86 -14.02 -14.75
C ASP A 307 -9.99 -14.49 -15.92
N CYS A 308 -9.25 -13.55 -16.51
CA CYS A 308 -8.32 -13.86 -17.57
C CYS A 308 -6.91 -14.08 -17.03
N MET A 309 -6.36 -15.27 -17.28
CA MET A 309 -5.03 -15.61 -16.80
C MET A 309 -4.01 -15.03 -17.78
N CYS A 310 -3.28 -14.00 -17.32
CA CYS A 310 -2.40 -13.21 -18.17
C CYS A 310 -0.95 -13.26 -17.70
N GLU A 311 -0.04 -13.27 -18.66
CA GLU A 311 1.37 -13.01 -18.49
C GLU A 311 1.71 -11.69 -19.21
N THR A 312 2.26 -10.74 -18.45
CA THR A 312 2.52 -9.38 -18.92
C THR A 312 3.94 -9.20 -19.46
N PHE A 313 4.07 -8.34 -20.46
CA PHE A 313 5.32 -7.89 -21.05
C PHE A 313 5.26 -6.37 -21.28
N PRO A 314 6.34 -5.61 -21.06
CA PRO A 314 6.39 -4.22 -21.52
C PRO A 314 6.45 -4.16 -23.06
N LEU A 315 6.00 -3.06 -23.67
CA LEU A 315 6.06 -2.87 -25.14
C LEU A 315 7.45 -3.11 -25.74
N ALA A 316 8.52 -2.74 -25.02
CA ALA A 316 9.89 -2.97 -25.46
C ALA A 316 10.25 -4.47 -25.64
N LYS A 317 9.47 -5.37 -25.02
CA LYS A 317 9.60 -6.83 -25.10
C LYS A 317 8.53 -7.46 -26.00
N ALA A 318 8.02 -6.72 -26.99
CA ALA A 318 6.96 -7.22 -27.87
C ALA A 318 7.35 -8.50 -28.63
N ASN A 319 8.61 -8.65 -29.06
CA ASN A 319 9.08 -9.90 -29.66
C ASN A 319 9.00 -11.09 -28.69
N GLU A 320 9.44 -10.91 -27.44
CA GLU A 320 9.36 -11.96 -26.42
C GLU A 320 7.91 -12.37 -26.13
N ALA A 321 7.01 -11.40 -26.02
CA ALA A 321 5.59 -11.64 -25.82
C ALA A 321 4.96 -12.42 -26.98
N PHE A 322 5.28 -12.00 -28.20
CA PHE A 322 4.84 -12.64 -29.45
C PHE A 322 5.35 -14.08 -29.53
N GLU A 323 6.65 -14.30 -29.32
CA GLU A 323 7.27 -15.63 -29.31
C GLU A 323 6.68 -16.54 -28.24
N HIS A 324 6.46 -16.03 -27.02
CA HIS A 324 5.83 -16.80 -25.95
C HIS A 324 4.43 -17.27 -26.32
N MET A 325 3.64 -16.39 -26.95
CA MET A 325 2.29 -16.74 -27.38
C MET A 325 2.32 -17.77 -28.52
N MET A 326 3.17 -17.58 -29.53
CA MET A 326 3.27 -18.49 -30.68
C MET A 326 3.83 -19.87 -30.28
N ALA A 327 4.80 -19.91 -29.38
CA ALA A 327 5.37 -21.15 -28.87
C ALA A 327 4.48 -21.86 -27.83
N ASN A 328 3.28 -21.34 -27.54
CA ASN A 328 2.39 -21.82 -26.46
C ASN A 328 3.09 -21.89 -25.08
N LYS A 329 4.12 -21.06 -24.87
CA LYS A 329 4.85 -20.91 -23.60
C LYS A 329 4.19 -19.90 -22.67
N ALA A 330 3.38 -19.00 -23.24
CA ALA A 330 2.64 -18.01 -22.48
C ALA A 330 1.74 -18.67 -21.43
N ARG A 331 1.65 -18.07 -20.26
CA ARG A 331 0.71 -18.51 -19.22
C ARG A 331 -0.74 -18.16 -19.59
N PHE A 332 -1.32 -18.94 -20.51
CA PHE A 332 -2.62 -18.76 -21.17
C PHE A 332 -2.69 -17.59 -22.15
N ARG A 333 -2.55 -16.35 -21.68
CA ARG A 333 -2.60 -15.14 -22.50
C ARG A 333 -1.36 -14.28 -22.29
N ALA A 334 -0.77 -13.76 -23.36
CA ALA A 334 0.29 -12.76 -23.28
C ALA A 334 -0.30 -11.36 -23.50
N VAL A 335 0.14 -10.37 -22.71
CA VAL A 335 -0.37 -8.99 -22.76
C VAL A 335 0.78 -7.99 -22.71
N LEU A 336 0.82 -7.08 -23.68
CA LEU A 336 1.68 -5.91 -23.68
C LEU A 336 1.09 -4.82 -22.77
N THR A 337 1.95 -4.15 -22.00
CA THR A 337 1.58 -3.08 -21.06
C THR A 337 2.28 -1.76 -21.43
N ILE A 338 1.51 -0.67 -21.48
CA ILE A 338 1.85 0.57 -22.20
C ILE A 338 1.31 1.79 -21.42
N PRO A 339 2.12 2.79 -21.02
CA PRO A 339 3.57 2.69 -20.82
C PRO A 339 3.88 1.58 -19.80
N ALA A 340 5.12 1.09 -19.80
CA ALA A 340 5.53 0.02 -18.89
C ALA A 340 5.01 0.30 -17.46
N PRO A 341 4.30 -0.64 -16.84
CA PRO A 341 3.72 -0.44 -15.54
C PRO A 341 4.87 -0.22 -14.56
N LEU A 342 4.85 0.91 -13.86
CA LEU A 342 5.57 1.06 -12.61
C LEU A 342 4.92 0.10 -11.61
N GLY A 343 5.41 -1.14 -11.59
CA GLY A 343 5.13 -2.17 -10.59
C GLY A 343 3.66 -2.62 -10.51
N LEU A 344 3.41 -3.90 -10.82
CA LEU A 344 2.16 -4.71 -10.72
C LEU A 344 1.86 -5.25 -12.13
N SER A 345 1.82 -6.54 -12.45
CA SER A 345 1.45 -7.74 -11.69
C SER A 345 1.87 -8.99 -12.51
N LYS A 346 2.12 -10.13 -11.83
CA LYS A 346 1.97 -11.49 -12.39
C LYS A 346 1.40 -12.39 -11.29
N VAL A 347 0.29 -13.06 -11.58
CA VAL A 347 -0.18 -14.28 -10.89
C VAL A 347 -0.43 -15.26 -12.04
N ILE A 348 -0.06 -16.54 -11.98
CA ILE A 348 -0.71 -17.54 -11.13
C ILE A 348 0.29 -18.51 -10.45
N ALA A 349 -0.21 -19.38 -9.57
CA ALA A 349 0.37 -20.56 -8.90
C ALA A 349 1.85 -20.92 -9.22
N MET A 350 2.81 -20.97 -8.28
CA MET A 350 2.78 -21.09 -6.82
C MET A 350 4.02 -20.40 -6.19
N THR A 351 4.02 -19.08 -5.96
CA THR A 351 5.10 -18.42 -5.19
C THR A 351 4.64 -17.54 -4.04
N VAL A 352 3.34 -17.22 -3.94
CA VAL A 352 2.80 -16.52 -2.76
C VAL A 352 2.54 -17.54 -1.66
N GLN A 353 3.47 -17.64 -0.73
CA GLN A 353 3.36 -18.48 0.45
C GLN A 353 2.80 -17.64 1.59
N LYS A 354 1.73 -18.11 2.25
CA LYS A 354 1.36 -17.59 3.56
C LYS A 354 2.43 -18.01 4.56
N ILE A 355 3.09 -17.03 5.19
CA ILE A 355 4.09 -17.24 6.23
C ILE A 355 3.53 -16.71 7.55
N GLY A 356 3.26 -17.63 8.48
CA GLY A 356 2.56 -17.35 9.72
C GLY A 356 1.15 -16.79 9.55
N LYS A 357 0.72 -15.98 10.54
CA LYS A 357 -0.70 -15.66 10.74
C LYS A 357 -1.23 -14.60 9.78
N TYR A 358 -0.46 -13.54 9.56
CA TYR A 358 -0.93 -12.32 8.90
C TYR A 358 -0.06 -11.87 7.72
N THR A 359 0.98 -12.62 7.36
CA THR A 359 1.92 -12.23 6.31
C THR A 359 1.88 -13.23 5.16
N GLN A 360 1.84 -12.74 3.93
CA GLN A 360 2.11 -13.54 2.75
C GLN A 360 3.37 -13.03 2.08
N TYR A 361 4.19 -13.93 1.53
CA TYR A 361 5.42 -13.60 0.83
C TYR A 361 5.38 -14.13 -0.59
N ASP A 362 5.69 -13.29 -1.58
CA ASP A 362 5.85 -13.68 -2.97
C ASP A 362 7.33 -13.77 -3.34
N ALA A 363 7.84 -15.00 -3.41
CA ALA A 363 9.25 -15.26 -3.73
C ALA A 363 9.68 -14.72 -5.11
N LYS A 364 8.74 -14.49 -6.03
CA LYS A 364 9.06 -13.96 -7.37
C LYS A 364 9.31 -12.45 -7.36
N THR A 365 8.59 -11.73 -6.51
CA THR A 365 8.62 -10.27 -6.47
C THR A 365 9.36 -9.72 -5.24
N GLY A 366 9.70 -10.59 -4.29
CA GLY A 366 10.25 -10.22 -2.99
C GLY A 366 9.25 -9.47 -2.09
N ILE A 367 7.97 -9.45 -2.46
CA ILE A 367 6.93 -8.67 -1.77
C ILE A 367 6.35 -9.47 -0.61
N TYR A 368 6.38 -8.88 0.57
CA TYR A 368 5.57 -9.24 1.70
C TYR A 368 4.27 -8.42 1.67
N LYS A 369 3.13 -9.05 1.91
CA LYS A 369 1.82 -8.40 2.00
C LYS A 369 1.05 -8.87 3.22
N SER A 370 0.22 -7.99 3.77
CA SER A 370 -0.73 -8.38 4.81
C SER A 370 -1.79 -9.34 4.24
N ASP A 371 -2.14 -10.36 5.02
CA ASP A 371 -3.25 -11.30 4.77
C ASP A 371 -4.56 -10.82 5.41
N VAL A 372 -4.57 -9.65 6.03
CA VAL A 372 -5.75 -9.11 6.68
C VAL A 372 -6.62 -8.36 5.68
N ALA A 373 -7.91 -8.72 5.63
CA ALA A 373 -8.89 -8.01 4.83
C ALA A 373 -8.95 -6.53 5.21
N TYR A 374 -9.00 -5.68 4.20
CA TYR A 374 -9.03 -4.24 4.34
C TYR A 374 -10.11 -3.65 3.43
N SER A 375 -10.83 -2.66 3.93
CA SER A 375 -11.76 -1.88 3.12
C SER A 375 -11.57 -0.40 3.47
N PRO A 376 -11.27 0.47 2.48
CA PRO A 376 -11.08 1.89 2.74
C PRO A 376 -12.41 2.54 3.11
N ALA A 377 -12.37 3.52 4.01
CA ALA A 377 -13.54 4.33 4.33
C ALA A 377 -13.87 5.33 3.21
N SER A 378 -15.15 5.58 2.99
CA SER A 378 -15.62 6.70 2.17
C SER A 378 -15.73 7.95 3.05
N ALA A 379 -14.78 8.87 2.92
CA ALA A 379 -14.83 10.19 3.56
C ALA A 379 -14.09 11.21 2.70
N SER A 380 -14.54 12.47 2.72
CA SER A 380 -13.97 13.54 1.87
C SER A 380 -12.81 14.27 2.55
N CYS A 381 -12.76 14.31 3.88
CA CYS A 381 -11.66 14.88 4.66
C CYS A 381 -11.62 14.33 6.10
N ILE A 382 -10.55 14.63 6.84
CA ILE A 382 -10.37 14.18 8.23
C ILE A 382 -11.48 14.70 9.15
N TYR A 383 -11.90 15.96 8.98
CA TYR A 383 -12.93 16.55 9.85
C TYR A 383 -14.26 15.82 9.71
N GLU A 384 -14.72 15.59 8.47
CA GLU A 384 -15.94 14.82 8.20
C GLU A 384 -15.81 13.38 8.70
N TYR A 385 -14.66 12.75 8.48
CA TYR A 385 -14.39 11.38 8.93
C TYR A 385 -14.50 11.21 10.45
N LEU A 386 -14.06 12.21 11.23
CA LEU A 386 -14.06 12.14 12.69
C LEU A 386 -15.34 12.66 13.33
N LEU A 387 -15.87 13.78 12.82
CA LEU A 387 -16.93 14.56 13.48
C LEU A 387 -18.16 14.80 12.60
N GLY A 388 -18.15 14.38 11.32
CA GLY A 388 -19.23 14.63 10.37
C GLY A 388 -20.57 14.10 10.86
N SER A 389 -20.60 12.85 11.34
CA SER A 389 -21.81 12.18 11.86
C SER A 389 -22.15 12.50 13.32
N ILE A 390 -21.31 13.25 14.04
CA ILE A 390 -21.50 13.55 15.46
C ILE A 390 -22.56 14.64 15.63
N SER A 391 -23.54 14.43 16.52
CA SER A 391 -24.51 15.46 16.88
C SER A 391 -23.90 16.49 17.85
N PHE A 392 -24.29 17.77 17.74
CA PHE A 392 -23.87 18.78 18.72
C PHE A 392 -24.36 18.49 20.14
N GLY A 393 -25.47 17.74 20.28
CA GLY A 393 -26.01 17.34 21.58
C GLY A 393 -25.33 16.11 22.18
N ASP A 394 -24.34 15.51 21.51
CA ASP A 394 -23.66 14.30 21.98
C ASP A 394 -22.87 14.57 23.27
N GLN A 395 -23.28 13.92 24.35
CA GLN A 395 -22.73 14.10 25.70
C GLN A 395 -21.64 13.08 26.06
N GLU A 396 -21.27 12.16 25.14
CA GLU A 396 -20.21 11.19 25.42
C GLU A 396 -18.86 11.89 25.63
N GLU A 397 -18.26 11.72 26.81
CA GLU A 397 -16.95 12.23 27.16
C GLU A 397 -15.87 11.59 26.27
N VAL A 398 -15.10 12.41 25.54
CA VAL A 398 -14.06 11.94 24.62
C VAL A 398 -12.65 12.23 25.12
N LEU A 399 -12.45 13.38 25.78
CA LEU A 399 -11.15 13.74 26.37
C LEU A 399 -11.32 14.24 27.80
N ARG A 400 -10.36 13.85 28.65
CA ARG A 400 -10.23 14.30 30.04
C ARG A 400 -8.79 14.70 30.32
N GLU A 401 -8.56 15.84 30.96
CA GLU A 401 -7.26 16.24 31.49
C GLU A 401 -7.19 15.90 32.98
N CYS A 402 -6.46 14.84 33.34
CA CYS A 402 -6.45 14.32 34.71
C CYS A 402 -5.90 15.33 35.74
N GLY A 403 -4.98 16.22 35.32
CA GLY A 403 -4.38 17.21 36.22
C GLY A 403 -5.31 18.38 36.57
N SER A 404 -6.17 18.80 35.65
CA SER A 404 -7.10 19.93 35.85
C SER A 404 -8.54 19.48 36.16
N GLY A 405 -8.88 18.22 35.86
CA GLY A 405 -10.25 17.72 35.91
C GLY A 405 -11.12 18.16 34.73
N ARG A 406 -10.57 18.94 33.78
CA ARG A 406 -11.31 19.44 32.61
C ARG A 406 -11.67 18.28 31.68
N THR A 407 -12.91 18.25 31.21
CA THR A 407 -13.41 17.23 30.26
C THR A 407 -14.10 17.90 29.08
N ILE A 408 -14.28 17.15 27.99
CA ILE A 408 -15.06 17.61 26.83
C ILE A 408 -15.79 16.42 26.20
N SER A 409 -17.06 16.64 25.83
CA SER A 409 -17.85 15.65 25.09
C SER A 409 -17.59 15.73 23.58
N LEU A 410 -18.01 14.69 22.84
CA LEU A 410 -17.96 14.69 21.36
C LEU A 410 -18.72 15.86 20.75
N GLY A 411 -19.92 16.16 21.25
CA GLY A 411 -20.75 17.26 20.77
C GLY A 411 -20.12 18.63 21.03
N LEU A 412 -19.55 18.82 22.23
CA LEU A 412 -18.87 20.07 22.58
C LEU A 412 -17.53 20.22 21.85
N LEU A 413 -16.80 19.14 21.61
CA LEU A 413 -15.59 19.15 20.79
C LEU A 413 -15.90 19.58 19.36
N LYS A 414 -16.95 19.03 18.75
CA LYS A 414 -17.44 19.46 17.44
C LYS A 414 -17.84 20.93 17.44
N LEU A 415 -18.66 21.35 18.42
CA LEU A 415 -19.10 22.73 18.52
C LEU A 415 -17.91 23.70 18.63
N ASN A 416 -16.98 23.44 19.55
CA ASN A 416 -15.83 24.32 19.77
C ASN A 416 -14.87 24.33 18.56
N ALA A 417 -14.70 23.20 17.87
CA ALA A 417 -13.94 23.14 16.63
C ALA A 417 -14.58 24.04 15.55
N GLN A 418 -15.91 24.00 15.38
CA GLN A 418 -16.61 24.86 14.41
C GLN A 418 -16.57 26.34 14.80
N ARG A 419 -16.80 26.65 16.08
CA ARG A 419 -16.73 28.03 16.60
C ARG A 419 -15.37 28.65 16.34
N LEU A 420 -14.30 27.93 16.63
CA LEU A 420 -12.95 28.41 16.35
C LEU A 420 -12.64 28.41 14.85
N GLY A 421 -13.04 27.38 14.09
CA GLY A 421 -12.77 27.28 12.66
C GLY A 421 -13.41 28.40 11.84
N VAL A 422 -14.66 28.78 12.17
CA VAL A 422 -15.31 29.98 11.59
C VAL A 422 -14.59 31.24 12.04
N GLY A 423 -14.14 31.32 13.30
CA GLY A 423 -13.31 32.44 13.78
C GLY A 423 -12.00 32.61 13.00
N LEU A 424 -11.33 31.51 12.68
CA LEU A 424 -10.07 31.52 11.93
C LEU A 424 -10.24 32.04 10.49
N THR A 425 -11.35 31.71 9.84
CA THR A 425 -11.64 32.21 8.49
C THR A 425 -12.20 33.62 8.51
N SER A 426 -13.12 33.93 9.42
CA SER A 426 -13.82 35.22 9.45
C SER A 426 -13.03 36.35 10.13
N LYS A 427 -12.38 36.10 11.27
CA LYS A 427 -11.65 37.09 12.06
C LYS A 427 -10.16 37.15 11.71
N CYS A 428 -9.51 35.99 11.52
CA CYS A 428 -8.10 35.92 11.11
C CYS A 428 -7.88 35.96 9.60
N LYS A 429 -8.95 35.90 8.78
CA LYS A 429 -8.90 35.91 7.31
C LYS A 429 -8.03 34.79 6.71
N LEU A 430 -7.91 33.66 7.40
CA LEU A 430 -7.21 32.48 6.88
C LEU A 430 -8.02 31.83 5.77
N LYS A 431 -7.34 31.31 4.75
CA LYS A 431 -7.94 30.64 3.61
C LYS A 431 -7.60 29.15 3.62
N PRO A 432 -8.45 28.28 3.04
CA PRO A 432 -8.07 26.89 2.82
C PRO A 432 -6.71 26.77 2.14
N GLY A 433 -5.89 25.84 2.61
CA GLY A 433 -4.50 25.69 2.21
C GLY A 433 -3.51 26.61 2.93
N ASP A 434 -3.91 27.63 3.69
CA ASP A 434 -2.97 28.33 4.58
C ASP A 434 -2.43 27.39 5.66
N THR A 435 -1.21 27.65 6.14
CA THR A 435 -0.58 26.86 7.20
C THR A 435 -0.72 27.55 8.55
N VAL A 436 -1.11 26.79 9.58
CA VAL A 436 -1.03 27.18 10.99
C VAL A 436 -0.06 26.26 11.72
N LEU A 437 0.55 26.75 12.81
CA LEU A 437 1.47 25.97 13.64
C LEU A 437 0.86 25.76 15.02
N LEU A 438 0.80 24.51 15.48
CA LEU A 438 0.48 24.16 16.86
C LEU A 438 1.80 23.95 17.59
N TYR A 439 2.11 24.88 18.50
CA TYR A 439 3.21 24.81 19.45
C TYR A 439 2.64 24.50 20.85
N LEU A 440 1.95 23.37 20.95
CA LEU A 440 1.11 22.99 22.07
C LEU A 440 1.46 21.59 22.57
N HIS A 441 1.28 21.38 23.87
CA HIS A 441 1.31 20.05 24.46
C HIS A 441 -0.06 19.35 24.29
N SER A 442 -0.11 18.03 24.50
CA SER A 442 -1.37 17.27 24.58
C SER A 442 -2.31 17.91 25.60
N SER A 443 -3.50 18.30 25.14
CA SER A 443 -4.54 19.02 25.89
C SER A 443 -5.85 18.99 25.10
N ILE A 444 -6.95 19.36 25.75
CA ILE A 444 -8.24 19.59 25.10
C ILE A 444 -8.12 20.74 24.08
N ASP A 445 -7.38 21.80 24.42
CA ASP A 445 -7.17 22.94 23.52
C ASP A 445 -6.42 22.53 22.24
N PHE A 446 -5.44 21.61 22.34
CA PHE A 446 -4.78 21.04 21.17
C PHE A 446 -5.80 20.38 20.23
N ALA A 447 -6.71 19.56 20.76
CA ALA A 447 -7.71 18.86 19.97
C ALA A 447 -8.69 19.84 19.30
N ILE A 448 -9.17 20.85 20.04
CA ILE A 448 -10.05 21.89 19.51
C ILE A 448 -9.35 22.64 18.36
N VAL A 449 -8.12 23.11 18.56
CA VAL A 449 -7.36 23.88 17.57
C VAL A 449 -7.08 23.04 16.32
N LEU A 450 -6.69 21.78 16.49
CA LEU A 450 -6.41 20.88 15.39
C LEU A 450 -7.65 20.67 14.52
N LEU A 451 -8.77 20.31 15.14
CA LEU A 451 -10.02 20.02 14.43
C LEU A 451 -10.67 21.28 13.86
N ALA A 452 -10.55 22.43 14.53
CA ALA A 452 -10.94 23.73 13.98
C ALA A 452 -10.15 24.09 12.72
N SER A 453 -8.85 23.79 12.72
CA SER A 453 -8.00 24.02 11.56
C SER A 453 -8.38 23.11 10.39
N GLN A 454 -8.71 21.84 10.67
CA GLN A 454 -9.23 20.92 9.65
C GLN A 454 -10.61 21.33 9.13
N PHE A 455 -11.51 21.78 10.01
CA PHE A 455 -12.81 22.35 9.61
C PHE A 455 -12.64 23.52 8.64
N ALA A 456 -11.66 24.39 8.88
CA ALA A 456 -11.35 25.54 8.04
C ALA A 456 -10.52 25.20 6.78
N GLY A 457 -10.14 23.93 6.55
CA GLY A 457 -9.33 23.50 5.41
C GLY A 457 -7.85 23.93 5.49
N LEU A 458 -7.33 24.15 6.69
CA LEU A 458 -5.96 24.62 6.92
C LEU A 458 -4.97 23.47 7.04
N ARG A 459 -3.75 23.70 6.55
CA ARG A 459 -2.59 22.83 6.80
C ARG A 459 -2.09 23.04 8.22
N VAL A 460 -1.85 21.96 8.97
CA VAL A 460 -1.43 22.06 10.37
C VAL A 460 -0.02 21.53 10.56
N ALA A 461 0.91 22.43 10.86
CA ALA A 461 2.24 22.07 11.33
C ALA A 461 2.22 21.77 12.83
N LEU A 462 2.91 20.70 13.23
CA LEU A 462 2.86 20.18 14.60
C LEU A 462 4.26 20.17 15.21
N ALA A 463 4.58 21.21 15.99
CA ALA A 463 5.91 21.37 16.57
C ALA A 463 5.98 20.93 18.02
N ASN A 464 7.15 20.44 18.41
CA ASN A 464 7.45 20.16 19.79
C ASN A 464 7.50 21.49 20.59
N PRO A 465 6.63 21.69 21.59
CA PRO A 465 6.60 22.88 22.44
C PRO A 465 7.87 23.06 23.29
N ASP A 466 8.78 22.08 23.31
CA ASP A 466 10.08 22.16 23.99
C ASP A 466 11.25 22.52 23.08
N TYR A 467 11.02 22.73 21.77
CA TYR A 467 12.07 23.16 20.85
C TYR A 467 12.78 24.42 21.32
N LEU A 468 14.09 24.46 21.17
CA LEU A 468 14.92 25.64 21.39
C LEU A 468 14.57 26.74 20.38
N PRO A 469 14.85 28.03 20.68
CA PRO A 469 14.55 29.13 19.76
C PRO A 469 15.11 28.93 18.34
N ILE A 470 16.29 28.30 18.21
CA ILE A 470 16.91 28.02 16.90
C ILE A 470 16.13 26.98 16.09
N GLU A 471 15.63 25.93 16.75
CA GLU A 471 14.81 24.87 16.13
C GLU A 471 13.43 25.42 15.76
N LEU A 472 12.85 26.23 16.66
CA LEU A 472 11.57 26.89 16.42
C LEU A 472 11.67 27.88 15.24
N LYS A 473 12.75 28.67 15.16
CA LYS A 473 13.03 29.55 14.02
C LYS A 473 13.13 28.76 12.71
N HIS A 474 13.78 27.59 12.74
CA HIS A 474 13.86 26.71 11.57
C HIS A 474 12.46 26.22 11.13
N VAL A 475 11.67 25.71 12.07
CA VAL A 475 10.31 25.22 11.84
C VAL A 475 9.42 26.32 11.23
N VAL A 476 9.41 27.51 11.83
CA VAL A 476 8.61 28.65 11.34
C VAL A 476 9.05 29.07 9.94
N ARG A 477 10.37 29.08 9.66
CA ARG A 477 10.88 29.41 8.32
C ARG A 477 10.47 28.38 7.27
N LEU A 478 10.46 27.09 7.64
CA LEU A 478 10.12 25.99 6.73
C LEU A 478 8.64 25.98 6.38
N THR A 479 7.76 26.10 7.37
CA THR A 479 6.30 25.95 7.15
C THR A 479 5.58 27.28 6.93
N LYS A 480 6.22 28.42 7.22
CA LYS A 480 5.69 29.79 7.05
C LYS A 480 4.26 29.94 7.58
N PRO A 481 3.99 29.57 8.85
CA PRO A 481 2.65 29.59 9.39
C PRO A 481 2.09 31.02 9.45
N LYS A 482 0.83 31.20 9.05
CA LYS A 482 0.10 32.48 9.15
C LYS A 482 -0.25 32.80 10.60
N LYS A 483 -0.57 31.77 11.38
CA LYS A 483 -0.87 31.86 12.82
C LYS A 483 -0.20 30.71 13.58
N ILE A 484 0.20 30.98 14.81
CA ILE A 484 0.86 30.05 15.72
C ILE A 484 0.06 29.99 17.01
N PHE A 485 -0.44 28.80 17.35
CA PHE A 485 -1.10 28.54 18.62
C PHE A 485 -0.07 28.11 19.65
N ALA A 486 -0.05 28.78 20.80
CA ALA A 486 0.92 28.52 21.85
C ALA A 486 0.34 28.87 23.22
N PRO A 487 0.84 28.33 24.33
CA PRO A 487 0.48 28.85 25.64
C PRO A 487 1.21 30.20 25.88
N SER A 488 0.62 31.08 26.68
CA SER A 488 1.14 32.37 27.13
C SER A 488 2.58 32.27 27.66
N ARG A 489 2.91 31.21 28.40
CA ARG A 489 4.29 30.94 28.88
C ARG A 489 5.34 30.73 27.77
N ALA A 490 4.93 30.43 26.54
CA ALA A 490 5.83 30.27 25.40
C ALA A 490 6.19 31.59 24.70
N MET A 491 5.55 32.71 25.07
CA MET A 491 5.72 34.02 24.41
C MET A 491 7.18 34.48 24.36
N SER A 492 7.92 34.36 25.47
CA SER A 492 9.35 34.73 25.51
C SER A 492 10.18 33.92 24.51
N ARG A 493 9.89 32.63 24.38
CA ARG A 493 10.62 31.72 23.48
C ARG A 493 10.28 31.99 22.01
N LEU A 494 9.01 32.28 21.71
CA LEU A 494 8.55 32.69 20.38
C LEU A 494 9.18 34.02 19.95
N GLY A 495 9.25 35.00 20.86
CA GLY A 495 9.95 36.27 20.60
C GLY A 495 11.43 36.06 20.27
N LYS A 496 12.15 35.21 21.03
CA LYS A 496 13.55 34.85 20.74
C LYS A 496 13.73 34.11 19.41
N ALA A 497 12.71 33.41 18.93
CA ALA A 497 12.71 32.76 17.61
C ALA A 497 12.39 33.73 16.46
N GLY A 498 12.07 35.00 16.75
CA GLY A 498 11.72 36.03 15.76
C GLY A 498 10.27 35.98 15.30
N VAL A 499 9.37 35.40 16.10
CA VAL A 499 7.93 35.38 15.81
C VAL A 499 7.29 36.69 16.27
N GLY A 500 6.61 37.39 15.35
CA GLY A 500 5.86 38.60 15.68
C GLY A 500 4.56 38.30 16.45
N SER A 501 4.20 39.16 17.40
CA SER A 501 3.03 39.00 18.28
C SER A 501 1.71 38.82 17.51
N HIS A 502 1.53 39.55 16.40
CA HIS A 502 0.37 39.47 15.51
C HIS A 502 0.11 38.10 14.87
N SER A 503 1.12 37.23 14.87
CA SER A 503 1.01 35.85 14.38
C SER A 503 0.64 34.86 15.48
N ILE A 504 0.55 35.30 16.74
CA ILE A 504 0.36 34.39 17.89
C ILE A 504 -1.10 34.41 18.35
N ILE A 505 -1.61 33.21 18.62
CA ILE A 505 -2.88 32.97 19.29
C ILE A 505 -2.59 32.21 20.58
N ILE A 506 -2.86 32.80 21.73
CA ILE A 506 -2.70 32.12 23.02
C ILE A 506 -3.89 31.22 23.31
N THR A 507 -3.62 30.02 23.84
CA THR A 507 -4.66 29.04 24.19
C THR A 507 -5.08 29.10 25.66
N ASP A 508 -4.33 29.83 26.49
CA ASP A 508 -4.56 30.01 27.92
C ASP A 508 -4.46 31.49 28.32
N GLY A 509 -5.21 31.86 29.36
CA GLY A 509 -5.17 33.21 29.94
C GLY A 509 -5.77 34.31 29.05
N ASP A 510 -5.61 35.56 29.51
CA ASP A 510 -6.03 36.76 28.79
C ASP A 510 -4.86 37.36 27.99
N VAL A 511 -5.17 38.12 26.94
CA VAL A 511 -4.20 38.86 26.11
C VAL A 511 -3.69 40.13 26.79
N PHE A 512 -4.16 40.43 28.00
CA PHE A 512 -3.78 41.62 28.76
C PHE A 512 -2.25 41.71 28.92
N GLY A 513 -1.65 42.80 28.42
CA GLY A 513 -0.20 43.00 28.40
C GLY A 513 0.53 42.53 27.12
N PHE A 514 -0.16 41.89 26.17
CA PHE A 514 0.42 41.42 24.91
C PHE A 514 -0.16 42.16 23.69
N ASN A 515 0.52 43.21 23.22
CA ASN A 515 0.04 43.97 22.06
C ASN A 515 0.06 43.13 20.76
N GLY A 516 -1.10 43.06 20.08
CA GLY A 516 -1.29 42.32 18.82
C GLY A 516 -1.52 40.81 18.96
N VAL A 517 -1.53 40.25 20.18
CA VAL A 517 -1.82 38.82 20.40
C VAL A 517 -3.32 38.57 20.45
N LEU A 518 -3.77 37.44 19.90
CA LEU A 518 -5.16 37.00 19.94
C LEU A 518 -5.32 35.86 20.97
N SER A 519 -6.50 35.69 21.56
CA SER A 519 -6.82 34.50 22.36
C SER A 519 -7.70 33.52 21.58
N LEU A 520 -7.59 32.24 21.90
CA LEU A 520 -8.44 31.19 21.37
C LEU A 520 -9.93 31.50 21.62
N GLU A 521 -10.26 31.92 22.84
CA GLU A 521 -11.63 32.28 23.24
C GLU A 521 -12.15 33.50 22.46
N GLY A 522 -11.34 34.56 22.33
CA GLY A 522 -11.72 35.77 21.58
C GLY A 522 -11.96 35.50 20.08
N LEU A 523 -11.42 34.40 19.55
CA LEU A 523 -11.67 33.99 18.18
C LEU A 523 -12.95 33.18 17.98
N MET A 524 -13.44 32.47 18.99
CA MET A 524 -14.67 31.69 18.86
C MET A 524 -15.85 32.58 18.45
N VAL A 525 -16.65 32.13 17.48
CA VAL A 525 -17.94 32.76 17.14
C VAL A 525 -19.04 32.23 18.06
N ASP A 526 -20.25 32.77 17.95
CA ASP A 526 -21.42 32.24 18.67
C ASP A 526 -21.83 30.85 18.15
N GLU A 527 -22.63 30.15 18.95
CA GLU A 527 -23.06 28.78 18.66
C GLU A 527 -23.97 28.68 17.43
N ALA A 528 -24.86 29.65 17.20
CA ALA A 528 -25.78 29.62 16.08
C ALA A 528 -25.02 29.73 14.75
N THR A 529 -24.06 30.67 14.66
CA THR A 529 -23.16 30.81 13.52
C THR A 529 -22.36 29.53 13.28
N ALA A 530 -21.81 28.93 14.34
CA ALA A 530 -21.00 27.72 14.22
C ALA A 530 -21.80 26.53 13.70
N LYS A 531 -23.03 26.31 14.18
CA LYS A 531 -23.89 25.18 13.78
C LYS A 531 -24.36 25.24 12.32
N GLN A 532 -24.45 26.44 11.75
CA GLN A 532 -24.87 26.65 10.36
C GLN A 532 -23.69 26.53 9.36
N ALA A 533 -22.45 26.56 9.85
CA ALA A 533 -21.27 26.52 9.00
C ALA A 533 -20.94 25.08 8.56
N ASN A 534 -20.54 24.93 7.30
CA ASN A 534 -20.07 23.68 6.73
C ASN A 534 -18.54 23.58 6.79
N ALA A 535 -18.03 22.37 7.01
CA ALA A 535 -16.61 22.11 6.93
C ALA A 535 -16.10 22.34 5.50
N HIS A 536 -14.84 22.76 5.38
CA HIS A 536 -14.18 22.79 4.09
C HIS A 536 -13.86 21.37 3.62
N VAL A 537 -14.27 21.05 2.40
CA VAL A 537 -13.92 19.81 1.72
C VAL A 537 -12.82 20.11 0.69
N PRO A 538 -11.64 19.49 0.80
CA PRO A 538 -10.56 19.69 -0.16
C PRO A 538 -10.97 19.15 -1.53
N ARG A 539 -10.37 19.69 -2.61
CA ARG A 539 -10.69 19.23 -3.98
C ARG A 539 -10.11 17.84 -4.25
N ASN A 540 -9.01 17.52 -3.58
CA ASN A 540 -8.38 16.21 -3.60
C ASN A 540 -8.07 15.77 -2.16
N ILE A 541 -8.48 14.56 -1.79
CA ILE A 541 -8.21 13.98 -0.47
C ILE A 541 -6.71 13.73 -0.20
N ASP A 542 -5.89 13.71 -1.25
CA ASP A 542 -4.42 13.68 -1.16
C ASP A 542 -3.79 15.06 -0.90
N GLU A 543 -4.58 16.11 -0.71
CA GLU A 543 -4.08 17.39 -0.20
C GLU A 543 -3.47 17.22 1.20
N THR A 544 -2.36 17.92 1.44
CA THR A 544 -1.60 17.82 2.70
C THR A 544 -2.46 18.36 3.84
N ALA A 545 -2.67 17.57 4.89
CA ALA A 545 -3.44 17.95 6.07
C ALA A 545 -2.51 18.33 7.23
N TYR A 546 -1.52 17.46 7.50
CA TYR A 546 -0.60 17.61 8.63
C TYR A 546 0.86 17.66 8.18
N LEU A 547 1.63 18.44 8.94
CA LEU A 547 3.07 18.61 8.82
C LEU A 547 3.77 18.33 10.16
N PRO A 548 3.72 17.08 10.70
CA PRO A 548 4.53 16.72 11.84
C PRO A 548 6.02 16.73 11.49
N PHE A 549 6.85 17.07 12.46
CA PHE A 549 8.30 17.10 12.27
C PHE A 549 8.92 15.75 12.64
N SER A 550 9.65 15.16 11.69
CA SER A 550 10.51 14.01 11.98
C SER A 550 11.88 14.51 12.42
N SER A 551 12.37 13.96 13.54
CA SER A 551 13.75 14.13 13.99
C SER A 551 14.66 13.32 13.06
N GLY A 552 15.01 13.92 11.92
CA GLY A 552 16.04 13.40 11.04
C GLY A 552 17.29 13.05 11.85
N THR A 553 17.93 11.95 11.49
CA THR A 553 18.97 11.36 12.34
C THR A 553 20.35 11.99 12.14
N THR A 554 20.42 13.03 11.30
CA THR A 554 21.66 13.71 10.89
C THR A 554 21.48 15.24 10.71
N GLY A 555 20.30 15.83 10.94
CA GLY A 555 20.01 17.25 10.58
C GLY A 555 18.89 17.95 11.40
N LEU A 556 18.53 19.17 10.98
CA LEU A 556 17.37 19.90 11.53
C LEU A 556 16.05 19.17 11.21
N PRO A 557 14.98 19.35 12.01
CA PRO A 557 13.72 18.63 11.82
C PRO A 557 13.10 18.85 10.43
N LYS A 558 12.66 17.76 9.78
CA LYS A 558 11.99 17.82 8.47
C LYS A 558 10.47 17.75 8.67
N ALA A 559 9.71 18.55 7.93
CA ALA A 559 8.25 18.50 7.94
C ALA A 559 7.74 17.39 6.99
N VAL A 560 7.06 16.39 7.51
CA VAL A 560 6.51 15.26 6.74
C VAL A 560 5.12 15.63 6.21
N GLU A 561 4.87 15.46 4.91
CA GLU A 561 3.58 15.74 4.28
C GLU A 561 2.62 14.57 4.41
N ILE A 562 1.71 14.66 5.38
CA ILE A 562 0.64 13.68 5.59
C ILE A 562 -0.67 14.24 5.05
N SER A 563 -1.29 13.55 4.09
CA SER A 563 -2.57 13.94 3.50
C SER A 563 -3.79 13.57 4.34
N HIS A 564 -4.97 14.08 3.98
CA HIS A 564 -6.22 13.59 4.57
C HIS A 564 -6.39 12.09 4.34
N ASN A 565 -6.09 11.63 3.12
CA ASN A 565 -6.15 10.23 2.73
C ASN A 565 -5.26 9.37 3.62
N ASN A 566 -4.00 9.77 3.86
CA ASN A 566 -3.08 9.02 4.70
C ASN A 566 -3.60 8.83 6.13
N VAL A 567 -4.15 9.88 6.74
CA VAL A 567 -4.71 9.81 8.10
C VAL A 567 -5.92 8.89 8.15
N ILE A 568 -6.87 9.05 7.23
CA ILE A 568 -8.08 8.24 7.18
C ILE A 568 -7.72 6.75 7.00
N ASN A 569 -6.86 6.45 6.03
CA ASN A 569 -6.43 5.07 5.79
C ASN A 569 -5.69 4.50 6.99
N MET A 570 -4.84 5.27 7.68
CA MET A 570 -4.16 4.80 8.88
C MET A 570 -5.12 4.48 10.02
N VAL A 571 -6.16 5.29 10.25
CA VAL A 571 -7.19 4.99 11.26
C VAL A 571 -8.00 3.75 10.86
N GLU A 572 -8.32 3.58 9.58
CA GLU A 572 -9.00 2.38 9.08
C GLU A 572 -8.13 1.12 9.15
N ILE A 573 -6.83 1.24 8.92
CA ILE A 573 -5.86 0.15 9.09
C ILE A 573 -5.88 -0.33 10.55
N LEU A 574 -5.89 0.59 11.51
CA LEU A 574 -6.02 0.25 12.94
C LEU A 574 -7.38 -0.36 13.26
N HIS A 575 -8.46 0.11 12.61
CA HIS A 575 -9.79 -0.44 12.80
C HIS A 575 -9.88 -1.91 12.35
N HIS A 576 -9.29 -2.23 11.20
CA HIS A 576 -9.32 -3.57 10.61
C HIS A 576 -8.26 -4.50 11.20
N ALA A 577 -7.32 -3.99 11.98
CA ALA A 577 -6.32 -4.81 12.68
C ALA A 577 -7.01 -5.75 13.69
N PRO A 578 -6.84 -7.08 13.56
CA PRO A 578 -7.46 -8.03 14.47
C PRO A 578 -6.98 -7.81 15.91
N ALA A 579 -7.91 -7.95 16.86
CA ALA A 579 -7.65 -7.79 18.30
C ALA A 579 -7.10 -6.41 18.73
N PHE A 580 -7.12 -5.40 17.85
CA PHE A 580 -6.69 -4.05 18.18
C PHE A 580 -7.76 -3.29 18.98
N PHE A 581 -9.05 -3.48 18.64
CA PHE A 581 -10.17 -2.89 19.38
C PHE A 581 -10.58 -3.79 20.56
N PRO A 582 -10.71 -3.24 21.78
CA PRO A 582 -11.20 -3.97 22.93
C PRO A 582 -12.60 -4.55 22.70
N ARG A 583 -12.82 -5.80 23.13
CA ARG A 583 -14.13 -6.46 23.12
C ARG A 583 -14.48 -6.91 24.53
N ASN A 584 -15.78 -6.95 24.83
CA ASN A 584 -16.29 -7.58 26.04
C ASN A 584 -16.18 -9.11 25.93
N ASP A 585 -16.32 -9.82 27.04
CA ASP A 585 -16.20 -11.29 27.07
C ASP A 585 -17.22 -12.01 26.18
N ASP A 586 -18.38 -11.37 25.96
CA ASP A 586 -19.44 -11.84 25.05
C ASP A 586 -19.15 -11.55 23.56
N GLY A 587 -17.99 -10.95 23.25
CA GLY A 587 -17.55 -10.59 21.90
C GLY A 587 -18.11 -9.26 21.37
N SER A 588 -18.98 -8.58 22.12
CA SER A 588 -19.49 -7.24 21.78
C SER A 588 -18.38 -6.18 21.87
N GLN A 589 -18.59 -5.04 21.20
CA GLN A 589 -17.62 -3.95 21.21
C GLN A 589 -17.57 -3.30 22.59
N ALA A 590 -16.39 -3.30 23.22
CA ALA A 590 -16.18 -2.56 24.46
C ALA A 590 -15.89 -1.08 24.14
N GLN A 591 -16.25 -0.18 25.04
CA GLN A 591 -15.84 1.21 24.91
C GLN A 591 -14.31 1.30 25.03
N PHE A 592 -13.64 1.91 24.04
CA PHE A 592 -12.19 2.13 24.09
C PHE A 592 -11.85 3.17 25.17
N ARG A 593 -10.99 2.83 26.13
CA ARG A 593 -10.55 3.72 27.22
C ARG A 593 -9.03 3.68 27.34
N THR A 594 -8.39 4.84 27.17
CA THR A 594 -6.93 4.95 27.21
C THR A 594 -6.45 6.09 28.11
N LEU A 595 -5.23 5.93 28.63
CA LEU A 595 -4.52 6.95 29.42
C LEU A 595 -3.25 7.38 28.67
N ASN A 596 -3.30 8.57 28.09
CA ASN A 596 -2.27 9.14 27.26
C ASN A 596 -1.33 10.07 28.05
N PHE A 597 -0.03 9.81 27.94
CA PHE A 597 1.04 10.74 28.31
C PHE A 597 1.92 11.13 27.11
N LEU A 598 1.65 10.56 25.94
CA LEU A 598 2.42 10.77 24.72
C LEU A 598 2.02 12.09 24.02
N PRO A 599 2.95 12.70 23.28
CA PRO A 599 2.73 14.03 22.69
C PRO A 599 1.85 13.99 21.43
N PHE A 600 0.73 14.72 21.42
CA PHE A 600 -0.16 14.83 20.25
C PHE A 600 0.48 15.53 19.05
N PHE A 601 1.55 16.31 19.23
CA PHE A 601 2.31 16.87 18.10
C PHE A 601 3.13 15.79 17.35
N HIS A 602 3.29 14.60 17.93
CA HIS A 602 3.91 13.45 17.27
C HIS A 602 2.83 12.52 16.74
N ALA A 603 3.07 11.98 15.55
CA ALA A 603 2.09 11.18 14.82
C ALA A 603 1.60 9.94 15.60
N TYR A 604 2.45 9.39 16.47
CA TYR A 604 2.10 8.32 17.42
C TYR A 604 0.83 8.65 18.24
N ALA A 605 0.88 9.66 19.11
CA ALA A 605 -0.27 9.98 19.94
C ALA A 605 -1.37 10.68 19.13
N LEU A 606 -1.01 11.46 18.11
CA LEU A 606 -1.99 12.11 17.23
C LEU A 606 -2.99 11.10 16.67
N ILE A 607 -2.50 10.01 16.08
CA ILE A 607 -3.34 9.03 15.42
C ILE A 607 -3.98 8.10 16.47
N LEU A 608 -3.16 7.49 17.32
CA LEU A 608 -3.62 6.42 18.21
C LEU A 608 -4.41 6.91 19.42
N MET A 609 -4.05 8.08 19.97
CA MET A 609 -4.60 8.59 21.24
C MET A 609 -5.55 9.78 21.03
N LEU A 610 -5.76 10.25 19.79
CA LEU A 610 -6.71 11.32 19.51
C LEU A 610 -7.67 10.96 18.36
N HIS A 611 -7.16 10.68 17.15
CA HIS A 611 -8.03 10.40 16.01
C HIS A 611 -8.79 9.08 16.16
N TYR A 612 -8.09 8.00 16.52
CA TYR A 612 -8.71 6.69 16.67
C TYR A 612 -9.79 6.66 17.76
N PRO A 613 -9.58 7.20 18.98
CA PRO A 613 -10.61 7.30 20.00
C PRO A 613 -11.82 8.14 19.54
N ILE A 614 -11.62 9.31 18.92
CA ILE A 614 -12.74 10.12 18.40
C ILE A 614 -13.56 9.30 17.39
N ARG A 615 -12.89 8.67 16.41
CA ARG A 615 -13.56 7.87 15.36
C ARG A 615 -14.34 6.69 15.94
N LYS A 616 -13.86 6.12 17.04
CA LYS A 616 -14.44 4.97 17.73
C LYS A 616 -15.33 5.33 18.90
N ARG A 617 -15.61 6.61 19.13
CA ARG A 617 -16.37 7.09 20.31
C ARG A 617 -15.77 6.56 21.63
N GLY A 618 -14.45 6.47 21.65
CA GLY A 618 -13.65 6.08 22.82
C GLY A 618 -13.23 7.29 23.65
N HIS A 619 -12.68 7.02 24.82
CA HIS A 619 -12.26 8.00 25.80
C HIS A 619 -10.73 8.03 25.96
N THR A 620 -10.14 9.23 25.89
CA THR A 620 -8.73 9.46 26.16
C THR A 620 -8.55 10.37 27.37
N SER A 621 -8.03 9.82 28.44
CA SER A 621 -7.56 10.58 29.60
C SER A 621 -6.11 11.01 29.40
N ILE A 622 -5.78 12.26 29.70
CA ILE A 622 -4.47 12.87 29.47
C ILE A 622 -3.78 13.11 30.82
N ILE A 623 -2.63 12.46 31.02
CA ILE A 623 -1.75 12.67 32.18
C ILE A 623 -0.41 13.26 31.70
N ARG A 624 -0.11 14.49 32.13
CA ARG A 624 1.14 15.16 31.78
C ARG A 624 1.66 16.01 32.96
N PRO A 625 2.94 15.89 33.35
CA PRO A 625 3.92 14.92 32.86
C PRO A 625 3.58 13.48 33.31
N PHE A 626 4.23 12.49 32.70
CA PHE A 626 4.11 11.10 33.14
C PHE A 626 4.64 10.95 34.58
N GLN A 627 3.85 10.32 35.44
CA GLN A 627 4.23 9.99 36.82
C GLN A 627 3.77 8.55 37.13
N PRO A 628 4.68 7.62 37.46
CA PRO A 628 4.36 6.19 37.60
C PRO A 628 3.23 5.88 38.59
N GLU A 629 3.29 6.47 39.80
CA GLU A 629 2.29 6.24 40.85
C GLU A 629 0.90 6.71 40.39
N ALA A 630 0.81 7.94 39.89
CA ALA A 630 -0.44 8.50 39.36
C ALA A 630 -0.94 7.72 38.15
N TYR A 631 -0.05 7.26 37.27
CA TYR A 631 -0.40 6.45 36.11
C TYR A 631 -1.02 5.12 36.54
N CYS A 632 -0.37 4.37 37.43
CA CYS A 632 -0.90 3.11 37.97
C CYS A 632 -2.26 3.31 38.64
N ARG A 633 -2.39 4.34 39.49
CA ARG A 633 -3.65 4.69 40.15
C ARG A 633 -4.77 4.97 39.12
N LEU A 634 -4.49 5.81 38.13
CA LEU A 634 -5.47 6.19 37.11
C LEU A 634 -5.80 5.07 36.12
N VAL A 635 -4.85 4.17 35.80
CA VAL A 635 -5.14 2.97 35.00
C VAL A 635 -6.26 2.16 35.65
N LYS A 636 -6.17 1.98 36.97
CA LYS A 636 -7.18 1.26 37.76
C LYS A 636 -8.48 2.07 37.91
N GLU A 637 -8.40 3.33 38.33
CA GLU A 637 -9.58 4.18 38.59
C GLU A 637 -10.43 4.43 37.34
N LEU A 638 -9.78 4.55 36.18
CA LEU A 638 -10.45 4.84 34.89
C LEU A 638 -10.74 3.58 34.08
N GLU A 639 -10.49 2.40 34.64
CA GLU A 639 -10.65 1.09 33.99
C GLU A 639 -10.08 1.07 32.57
N VAL A 640 -8.85 1.57 32.43
CA VAL A 640 -8.16 1.69 31.15
C VAL A 640 -8.04 0.31 30.52
N ASN A 641 -8.43 0.18 29.25
CA ASN A 641 -8.37 -1.09 28.53
C ASN A 641 -7.33 -1.11 27.39
N PHE A 642 -6.86 0.06 26.97
CA PHE A 642 -5.79 0.20 26.00
C PHE A 642 -4.68 1.11 26.54
N ILE A 643 -3.43 0.63 26.51
CA ILE A 643 -2.25 1.45 26.85
C ILE A 643 -1.23 1.50 25.70
N ALA A 644 -0.80 2.70 25.34
CA ALA A 644 0.34 2.93 24.46
C ALA A 644 1.57 3.32 25.30
N LEU A 645 2.67 2.61 25.09
CA LEU A 645 3.88 2.70 25.88
C LEU A 645 5.09 2.99 25.00
N VAL A 646 6.16 3.44 25.66
CA VAL A 646 7.50 3.55 25.10
C VAL A 646 8.47 2.80 26.03
N PRO A 647 9.60 2.27 25.53
CA PRO A 647 10.47 1.41 26.33
C PRO A 647 10.90 1.99 27.68
N PRO A 648 11.31 3.28 27.80
CA PRO A 648 11.69 3.85 29.10
C PRO A 648 10.56 3.83 30.14
N VAL A 649 9.32 4.02 29.70
CA VAL A 649 8.14 3.98 30.59
C VAL A 649 7.84 2.55 30.99
N LEU A 650 7.93 1.61 30.05
CA LEU A 650 7.75 0.19 30.33
C LEU A 650 8.77 -0.28 31.39
N THR A 651 10.06 0.03 31.22
CA THR A 651 11.13 -0.28 32.18
C THR A 651 10.90 0.33 33.56
N LEU A 652 10.32 1.53 33.63
CA LEU A 652 9.99 2.16 34.90
C LEU A 652 8.83 1.44 35.59
N LEU A 653 7.79 1.06 34.85
CA LEU A 653 6.64 0.32 35.36
C LEU A 653 7.00 -1.10 35.82
N THR A 654 7.92 -1.80 35.14
CA THR A 654 8.37 -3.14 35.60
C THR A 654 8.96 -3.10 37.01
N LYS A 655 9.58 -1.98 37.40
CA LYS A 655 10.20 -1.80 38.72
C LYS A 655 9.26 -1.16 39.75
N HIS A 656 8.18 -0.52 39.32
CA HIS A 656 7.32 0.24 40.21
C HIS A 656 6.41 -0.66 41.08
N PRO A 657 6.29 -0.44 42.41
CA PRO A 657 5.51 -1.31 43.30
C PRO A 657 4.01 -1.34 42.95
N SER A 658 3.43 -0.21 42.57
CA SER A 658 1.99 -0.11 42.23
C SER A 658 1.62 -0.75 40.88
N ALA A 659 2.59 -1.19 40.08
CA ALA A 659 2.33 -1.84 38.79
C ALA A 659 2.06 -3.34 38.95
N THR A 660 0.87 -3.68 39.45
CA THR A 660 0.48 -5.06 39.79
C THR A 660 -0.55 -5.62 38.82
N LYS A 661 -0.76 -6.94 38.84
CA LYS A 661 -1.86 -7.60 38.11
C LYS A 661 -3.24 -7.01 38.41
N GLY A 662 -3.50 -6.66 39.68
CA GLY A 662 -4.76 -6.03 40.07
C GLY A 662 -4.92 -4.59 39.57
N THR A 663 -3.81 -3.84 39.44
CA THR A 663 -3.80 -2.48 38.89
C THR A 663 -4.15 -2.46 37.41
N PHE A 664 -3.65 -3.43 36.65
CA PHE A 664 -3.77 -3.50 35.19
C PHE A 664 -4.86 -4.48 34.71
N ALA A 665 -5.74 -4.95 35.60
CA ALA A 665 -6.71 -6.00 35.29
C ALA A 665 -7.67 -5.66 34.14
N SER A 666 -7.98 -4.38 33.92
CA SER A 666 -8.83 -3.91 32.83
C SER A 666 -8.13 -3.81 31.48
N VAL A 667 -6.79 -3.89 31.44
CA VAL A 667 -5.99 -3.68 30.22
C VAL A 667 -6.00 -4.95 29.37
N THR A 668 -6.74 -4.91 28.26
CA THR A 668 -6.86 -6.01 27.31
C THR A 668 -5.90 -5.88 26.13
N HIS A 669 -5.41 -4.67 25.86
CA HIS A 669 -4.45 -4.43 24.80
C HIS A 669 -3.35 -3.45 25.24
N SER A 670 -2.11 -3.77 24.91
CA SER A 670 -1.00 -2.83 25.05
C SER A 670 -0.07 -2.86 23.86
N MET A 671 0.45 -1.68 23.53
CA MET A 671 1.41 -1.49 22.45
C MET A 671 2.62 -0.76 22.98
N CYS A 672 3.83 -1.19 22.60
CA CYS A 672 5.06 -0.48 22.84
C CYS A 672 5.76 -0.18 21.51
N GLY A 673 6.19 1.06 21.32
CA GLY A 673 6.83 1.46 20.07
C GLY A 673 7.78 2.65 20.24
N ALA A 674 8.10 3.27 19.11
CA ALA A 674 9.02 4.42 18.98
C ALA A 674 10.51 4.14 19.26
N ALA A 675 10.89 3.11 20.01
CA ALA A 675 12.28 2.71 20.20
C ALA A 675 12.38 1.19 20.34
N PRO A 676 13.58 0.59 20.12
CA PRO A 676 13.80 -0.82 20.36
C PRO A 676 13.39 -1.23 21.78
N LEU A 677 12.75 -2.39 21.92
CA LEU A 677 12.39 -2.98 23.20
C LEU A 677 12.97 -4.40 23.28
N ASP A 678 13.70 -4.67 24.36
CA ASP A 678 14.21 -6.00 24.66
C ASP A 678 13.13 -6.94 25.19
N PHE A 679 13.32 -8.24 24.92
CA PHE A 679 12.39 -9.29 25.30
C PHE A 679 12.29 -9.45 26.83
N GLU A 680 13.37 -9.19 27.56
CA GLU A 680 13.41 -9.29 29.02
C GLU A 680 12.49 -8.26 29.68
N THR A 681 12.55 -6.99 29.26
CA THR A 681 11.69 -5.92 29.75
C THR A 681 10.22 -6.19 29.39
N GLN A 682 9.96 -6.64 28.17
CA GLN A 682 8.62 -7.06 27.72
C GLN A 682 8.06 -8.17 28.62
N SER A 683 8.86 -9.21 28.87
CA SER A 683 8.49 -10.37 29.69
C SER A 683 8.30 -10.00 31.15
N ALA A 684 9.18 -9.16 31.71
CA ALA A 684 9.09 -8.71 33.10
C ALA A 684 7.79 -7.93 33.36
N PHE A 685 7.37 -7.08 32.42
CA PHE A 685 6.09 -6.38 32.53
C PHE A 685 4.91 -7.35 32.47
N MET A 686 4.94 -8.29 31.52
CA MET A 686 3.89 -9.29 31.35
C MET A 686 3.75 -10.20 32.57
N GLN A 687 4.87 -10.70 33.13
CA GLN A 687 4.86 -11.52 34.34
C GLN A 687 4.29 -10.77 35.55
N LYS A 688 4.62 -9.48 35.68
CA LYS A 688 4.21 -8.67 36.83
C LYS A 688 2.75 -8.21 36.77
N THR A 689 2.27 -7.86 35.58
CA THR A 689 0.95 -7.23 35.38
C THR A 689 -0.08 -8.16 34.74
N GLY A 690 0.35 -9.28 34.14
CA GLY A 690 -0.50 -10.14 33.31
C GLY A 690 -0.81 -9.56 31.92
N VAL A 691 -0.37 -8.33 31.62
CA VAL A 691 -0.67 -7.67 30.34
C VAL A 691 0.37 -8.05 29.30
N ARG A 692 -0.09 -8.62 28.19
CA ARG A 692 0.74 -8.85 27.01
C ARG A 692 1.10 -7.52 26.35
N VAL A 693 2.39 -7.31 26.10
CA VAL A 693 2.93 -6.14 25.39
C VAL A 693 3.21 -6.51 23.95
N ASN A 694 2.53 -5.88 23.01
CA ASN A 694 2.82 -6.03 21.58
C ASN A 694 3.78 -4.92 21.16
N GLN A 695 4.90 -5.28 20.52
CA GLN A 695 5.74 -4.25 19.92
C GLN A 695 5.17 -3.85 18.55
N ALA A 696 5.41 -2.61 18.15
CA ALA A 696 4.99 -2.12 16.85
C ALA A 696 6.08 -1.25 16.23
N PHE A 697 6.16 -1.27 14.90
CA PHE A 697 7.06 -0.43 14.12
C PHE A 697 6.30 0.53 13.22
N GLY A 698 6.78 1.76 13.21
CA GLY A 698 6.41 2.77 12.25
C GLY A 698 7.21 4.06 12.46
N MET A 699 6.94 5.01 11.59
CA MET A 699 7.60 6.31 11.56
C MET A 699 6.60 7.41 11.21
N THR A 700 7.03 8.65 11.32
CA THR A 700 6.20 9.79 10.92
C THR A 700 5.79 9.69 9.45
N GLU A 701 6.70 9.21 8.60
CA GLU A 701 6.53 9.00 7.17
C GLU A 701 5.58 7.83 6.83
N THR A 702 5.22 6.96 7.77
CA THR A 702 4.15 5.95 7.62
C THR A 702 2.87 6.38 8.33
N THR A 703 2.72 7.68 8.62
CA THR A 703 1.66 8.30 9.43
C THR A 703 1.64 7.86 10.90
N VAL A 704 1.82 6.58 11.22
CA VAL A 704 2.22 6.13 12.57
C VAL A 704 2.81 4.72 12.56
N GLY A 705 2.24 3.80 11.78
CA GLY A 705 2.50 2.36 11.93
C GLY A 705 2.46 1.60 10.61
N ALA A 706 3.35 0.63 10.47
CA ALA A 706 3.41 -0.29 9.33
C ALA A 706 3.38 -1.77 9.78
N LEU A 707 3.95 -2.05 10.95
CA LEU A 707 4.01 -3.38 11.56
C LEU A 707 3.48 -3.30 12.99
N GLY A 708 2.76 -4.32 13.43
CA GLY A 708 2.22 -4.35 14.79
C GLY A 708 1.14 -5.40 15.03
N LEU A 709 0.81 -6.24 14.05
CA LEU A 709 -0.13 -7.34 14.27
C LEU A 709 0.53 -8.41 15.14
N PRO A 710 -0.07 -8.79 16.27
CA PRO A 710 0.58 -9.67 17.24
C PRO A 710 0.66 -11.11 16.75
N GLY A 711 1.82 -11.75 16.92
CA GLY A 711 1.97 -13.20 16.78
C GLY A 711 1.17 -13.99 17.81
N ASP A 712 1.30 -15.31 17.81
CA ASP A 712 0.62 -16.13 18.83
C ASP A 712 1.33 -16.02 20.19
N GLU A 713 2.67 -15.99 20.20
CA GLU A 713 3.50 -15.89 21.40
C GLU A 713 4.31 -14.58 21.44
N PRO A 714 4.75 -14.10 22.62
CA PRO A 714 5.74 -13.06 22.74
C PRO A 714 7.10 -13.52 22.15
N SER A 715 7.62 -12.79 21.18
CA SER A 715 8.83 -13.16 20.43
C SER A 715 9.93 -12.10 20.44
N GLY A 716 9.66 -10.90 20.98
CA GLY A 716 10.52 -9.72 20.81
C GLY A 716 10.45 -9.08 19.42
N SER A 717 9.60 -9.59 18.52
CA SER A 717 9.36 -9.02 17.20
C SER A 717 8.50 -7.75 17.28
N VAL A 718 8.48 -6.97 16.18
CA VAL A 718 7.54 -5.85 15.96
C VAL A 718 6.22 -6.29 15.30
N GLY A 719 5.98 -7.60 15.22
CA GLY A 719 4.75 -8.19 14.70
C GLY A 719 4.68 -8.31 13.17
N GLY A 720 3.51 -8.68 12.68
CA GLY A 720 3.19 -8.80 11.25
C GLY A 720 2.74 -7.48 10.60
N LEU A 721 2.57 -7.53 9.27
CA LEU A 721 2.14 -6.40 8.45
C LEU A 721 0.72 -5.95 8.78
N ASN A 722 0.56 -4.66 9.04
CA ASN A 722 -0.75 -4.03 9.16
C ASN A 722 -1.57 -4.21 7.86
N PRO A 723 -2.92 -4.17 7.93
CA PRO A 723 -3.78 -4.20 6.75
C PRO A 723 -3.34 -3.21 5.66
N ALA A 724 -3.58 -3.55 4.39
CA ALA A 724 -3.23 -2.74 3.22
C ALA A 724 -1.76 -2.32 3.10
N THR A 725 -0.85 -2.97 3.84
CA THR A 725 0.58 -2.65 3.83
C THR A 725 1.37 -3.72 3.07
N LEU A 726 2.28 -3.25 2.22
CA LEU A 726 3.28 -4.05 1.53
C LEU A 726 4.66 -3.75 2.10
N ALA A 727 5.54 -4.75 2.09
CA ALA A 727 6.93 -4.58 2.43
C ALA A 727 7.86 -5.34 1.47
N ARG A 728 9.12 -4.91 1.41
CA ARG A 728 10.24 -5.68 0.86
C ARG A 728 11.42 -5.60 1.81
N ILE A 729 12.27 -6.62 1.81
CA ILE A 729 13.59 -6.57 2.43
C ILE A 729 14.60 -6.44 1.29
N ARG A 730 15.43 -5.40 1.31
CA ARG A 730 16.38 -5.11 0.24
C ARG A 730 17.81 -5.21 0.76
N ASP A 731 18.65 -5.98 0.08
CA ASP A 731 20.08 -5.96 0.34
C ASP A 731 20.65 -4.57 0.02
N VAL A 732 21.44 -4.01 0.94
CA VAL A 732 21.93 -2.64 0.82
C VAL A 732 23.08 -2.53 -0.17
N GLU A 733 23.85 -3.60 -0.36
CA GLU A 733 25.03 -3.65 -1.21
C GLU A 733 24.66 -4.04 -2.64
N THR A 734 23.90 -5.13 -2.82
CA THR A 734 23.52 -5.64 -4.15
C THR A 734 22.27 -4.97 -4.69
N GLY A 735 21.39 -4.47 -3.80
CA GLY A 735 20.10 -3.90 -4.16
C GLY A 735 19.01 -4.93 -4.46
N GLU A 736 19.31 -6.23 -4.35
CA GLU A 736 18.37 -7.33 -4.56
C GLU A 736 17.33 -7.43 -3.43
N TYR A 737 16.19 -8.07 -3.72
CA TYR A 737 15.16 -8.32 -2.70
C TYR A 737 15.37 -9.68 -2.06
N LEU A 738 15.38 -9.70 -0.73
CA LEU A 738 15.70 -10.84 0.10
C LEU A 738 14.43 -11.54 0.59
N GLY A 739 14.53 -12.85 0.82
CA GLY A 739 13.47 -13.69 1.33
C GLY A 739 13.42 -13.78 2.86
N PRO A 740 12.44 -14.54 3.40
CA PRO A 740 12.32 -14.75 4.84
C PRO A 740 13.61 -15.36 5.44
N GLY A 741 14.01 -14.89 6.63
CA GLY A 741 15.23 -15.31 7.31
C GLY A 741 16.48 -14.51 6.95
N GLU A 742 16.40 -13.64 5.94
CA GLU A 742 17.52 -12.81 5.50
C GLU A 742 17.39 -11.37 6.04
N ARG A 743 18.54 -10.69 6.19
CA ARG A 743 18.61 -9.33 6.77
C ARG A 743 18.84 -8.30 5.67
N GLY A 744 18.02 -7.27 5.64
CA GLY A 744 18.18 -6.15 4.70
C GLY A 744 17.39 -4.92 5.10
N GLU A 745 17.50 -3.86 4.30
CA GLU A 745 16.72 -2.63 4.46
C GLU A 745 15.23 -2.91 4.28
N LEU A 746 14.43 -2.52 5.27
CA LEU A 746 12.98 -2.59 5.22
C LEU A 746 12.44 -1.48 4.33
N LEU A 747 11.68 -1.86 3.31
CA LEU A 747 10.95 -0.97 2.43
C LEU A 747 9.45 -1.13 2.69
N ILE A 748 8.70 -0.03 2.78
CA ILE A 748 7.25 -0.04 3.09
C ILE A 748 6.46 0.69 2.00
N GLN A 749 5.32 0.14 1.61
CA GLN A 749 4.35 0.81 0.74
C GLN A 749 2.93 0.57 1.27
N GLY A 750 2.06 1.56 1.14
CA GLY A 750 0.67 1.47 1.58
C GLY A 750 0.00 2.84 1.60
N PRO A 751 -1.33 2.89 1.76
CA PRO A 751 -2.08 4.14 1.70
C PRO A 751 -1.83 5.08 2.90
N GLN A 752 -1.24 4.57 3.98
CA GLN A 752 -0.79 5.36 5.13
C GLN A 752 0.57 6.04 4.93
N VAL A 753 1.31 5.70 3.87
CA VAL A 753 2.64 6.28 3.61
C VAL A 753 2.50 7.72 3.14
N CYS A 754 3.30 8.62 3.73
CA CYS A 754 3.27 10.05 3.47
C CYS A 754 3.61 10.39 2.01
N LYS A 755 3.35 11.64 1.62
CA LYS A 755 3.69 12.14 0.28
C LYS A 755 5.17 12.48 0.12
N GLY A 756 5.89 12.68 1.22
CA GLY A 756 7.27 13.15 1.24
C GLY A 756 7.51 14.26 2.26
N TYR A 757 8.49 15.12 1.98
CA TYR A 757 8.89 16.23 2.84
C TYR A 757 8.52 17.59 2.25
N TYR A 758 7.88 18.42 3.08
CA TYR A 758 7.35 19.71 2.67
C TYR A 758 8.48 20.67 2.28
N GLY A 759 8.41 21.17 1.03
CA GLY A 759 9.40 22.08 0.49
C GLY A 759 10.80 21.47 0.33
N ASN A 760 10.92 20.14 0.31
CA ASN A 760 12.20 19.45 0.19
C ASN A 760 12.13 18.26 -0.80
N PRO A 761 12.01 18.53 -2.12
CA PRO A 761 11.87 17.48 -3.14
C PRO A 761 13.09 16.56 -3.24
N GLY A 762 14.29 17.05 -2.91
CA GLY A 762 15.50 16.23 -2.86
C GLY A 762 15.39 15.14 -1.79
N ALA A 763 15.08 15.52 -0.55
CA ALA A 763 14.90 14.55 0.53
C ALA A 763 13.72 13.60 0.23
N THR A 764 12.65 14.08 -0.40
CA THR A 764 11.54 13.21 -0.83
C THR A 764 12.03 12.15 -1.81
N ARG A 765 12.68 12.55 -2.91
CA ARG A 765 13.22 11.62 -3.90
C ARG A 765 14.17 10.59 -3.29
N ASP A 766 15.05 11.01 -2.39
CA ASP A 766 16.04 10.11 -1.77
C ASP A 766 15.42 9.14 -0.76
N THR A 767 14.18 9.39 -0.33
CA THR A 767 13.45 8.59 0.67
C THR A 767 12.55 7.54 0.02
N PHE A 768 12.21 7.68 -1.26
CA PHE A 768 11.39 6.72 -1.99
C PHE A 768 12.21 6.01 -3.06
N THR A 769 11.89 4.74 -3.31
CA THR A 769 12.32 4.03 -4.50
C THR A 769 11.54 4.52 -5.73
N GLU A 770 12.03 4.24 -6.94
CA GLU A 770 11.34 4.64 -8.18
C GLU A 770 9.95 3.99 -8.31
N ASP A 771 9.77 2.79 -7.77
CA ASP A 771 8.50 2.06 -7.72
C ASP A 771 7.64 2.41 -6.48
N GLY A 772 7.98 3.46 -5.75
CA GLY A 772 7.11 4.08 -4.75
C GLY A 772 7.12 3.45 -3.36
N TYR A 773 8.13 2.64 -3.02
CA TYR A 773 8.34 2.17 -1.65
C TYR A 773 9.14 3.20 -0.84
N LEU A 774 8.71 3.42 0.40
CA LEU A 774 9.44 4.19 1.41
C LEU A 774 10.65 3.40 1.91
N ARG A 775 11.85 3.99 1.77
CA ARG A 775 13.07 3.50 2.41
C ARG A 775 13.07 3.89 3.88
N THR A 776 12.86 2.93 4.77
CA THR A 776 12.82 3.20 6.21
C THR A 776 14.19 3.58 6.77
N GLY A 777 15.26 3.06 6.15
CA GLY A 777 16.62 3.12 6.68
C GLY A 777 16.81 2.25 7.93
N ASP A 778 15.88 1.33 8.21
CA ASP A 778 15.94 0.33 9.27
C ASP A 778 16.21 -1.05 8.64
N ILE A 779 17.11 -1.83 9.24
CA ILE A 779 17.40 -3.21 8.86
C ILE A 779 16.40 -4.12 9.56
N ALA A 780 15.72 -4.97 8.81
CA ALA A 780 14.77 -5.93 9.34
C ALA A 780 15.07 -7.35 8.84
N ILE A 781 14.50 -8.31 9.57
CA ILE A 781 14.44 -9.73 9.22
C ILE A 781 13.01 -10.23 9.45
N VAL A 782 12.54 -11.13 8.59
CA VAL A 782 11.22 -11.76 8.71
C VAL A 782 11.40 -13.21 9.13
N ASP A 783 10.76 -13.65 10.21
CA ASP A 783 10.79 -15.05 10.64
C ASP A 783 10.02 -15.92 9.61
N PRO A 784 10.66 -16.92 8.98
CA PRO A 784 10.02 -17.76 7.96
C PRO A 784 8.81 -18.57 8.45
N ARG A 785 8.70 -18.83 9.76
CA ARG A 785 7.64 -19.63 10.37
C ARG A 785 6.47 -18.77 10.81
N THR A 786 6.75 -17.67 11.50
CA THR A 786 5.71 -16.81 12.09
C THR A 786 5.32 -15.63 11.19
N GLY A 787 6.12 -15.32 10.18
CA GLY A 787 5.91 -14.15 9.30
C GLY A 787 6.02 -12.81 10.03
N GLU A 788 6.56 -12.81 11.24
CA GLU A 788 6.77 -11.63 12.06
C GLU A 788 8.08 -10.93 11.69
N PHE A 789 8.06 -9.61 11.74
CA PHE A 789 9.22 -8.78 11.44
C PHE A 789 9.96 -8.44 12.73
N SER A 790 11.28 -8.45 12.69
CA SER A 790 12.14 -7.93 13.76
C SER A 790 13.04 -6.83 13.21
N ILE A 791 13.08 -5.69 13.89
CA ILE A 791 13.99 -4.59 13.55
C ILE A 791 15.34 -4.86 14.22
N VAL A 792 16.39 -4.97 13.41
CA VAL A 792 17.74 -5.30 13.86
C VAL A 792 18.48 -4.03 14.28
N ASP A 793 18.51 -3.01 13.41
CA ASP A 793 19.12 -1.71 13.70
C ASP A 793 18.76 -0.68 12.61
N ARG A 794 19.32 0.52 12.70
CA ARG A 794 19.30 1.55 11.67
C ARG A 794 20.53 1.49 10.80
N LEU A 795 20.33 1.54 9.49
CA LEU A 795 21.39 1.45 8.48
C LEU A 795 22.55 2.45 8.72
N LYS A 796 22.24 3.69 9.08
CA LYS A 796 23.24 4.75 9.37
C LYS A 796 23.85 4.69 10.77
N GLU A 797 23.35 3.81 11.63
CA GLU A 797 23.81 3.63 13.00
C GLU A 797 24.71 2.39 13.13
N LEU A 798 24.61 1.45 12.18
CA LEU A 798 25.51 0.30 12.07
C LEU A 798 26.99 0.70 12.11
N ILE A 799 27.72 -0.04 12.93
CA ILE A 799 29.15 0.10 13.14
C ILE A 799 29.87 -0.85 12.18
N LYS A 800 30.78 -0.34 11.37
CA LYS A 800 31.54 -1.13 10.38
C LYS A 800 32.86 -1.61 10.97
N TYR A 801 32.86 -2.81 11.56
CA TYR A 801 34.05 -3.45 12.14
C TYR A 801 34.63 -4.54 11.21
N LYS A 802 35.76 -4.27 10.54
CA LYS A 802 36.50 -5.18 9.64
C LYS A 802 35.60 -5.84 8.58
N GLY A 803 34.69 -5.07 8.01
CA GLY A 803 33.69 -5.54 7.04
C GLY A 803 32.41 -6.11 7.67
N PHE A 804 32.39 -6.39 8.97
CA PHE A 804 31.18 -6.80 9.68
C PHE A 804 30.33 -5.58 10.06
N GLN A 805 29.02 -5.65 9.79
CA GLN A 805 28.06 -4.69 10.28
C GLN A 805 27.62 -5.09 11.71
N VAL A 806 27.97 -4.27 12.69
CA VAL A 806 27.61 -4.44 14.10
C VAL A 806 26.47 -3.49 14.42
N ALA A 807 25.38 -4.03 14.94
CA ALA A 807 24.21 -3.28 15.38
C ALA A 807 24.43 -2.66 16.78
N PRO A 808 24.55 -1.32 16.94
CA PRO A 808 24.50 -0.70 18.26
C PRO A 808 23.34 -1.14 19.14
N ALA A 809 22.12 -1.24 18.59
CA ALA A 809 20.91 -1.54 19.35
C ALA A 809 20.96 -2.93 19.99
N GLU A 810 21.59 -3.90 19.31
CA GLU A 810 21.82 -5.24 19.86
C GLU A 810 22.75 -5.19 21.08
N LEU A 811 23.85 -4.45 20.97
CA LEU A 811 24.79 -4.27 22.09
C LEU A 811 24.16 -3.48 23.24
N GLU A 812 23.33 -2.49 22.95
CA GLU A 812 22.57 -1.73 23.95
C GLU A 812 21.60 -2.61 24.73
N GLY A 813 20.86 -3.49 24.05
CA GLY A 813 19.99 -4.47 24.71
C GLY A 813 20.77 -5.38 25.67
N VAL A 814 21.92 -5.91 25.22
CA VAL A 814 22.81 -6.71 26.09
C VAL A 814 23.30 -5.89 27.28
N LEU A 815 23.75 -4.65 27.06
CA LEU A 815 24.24 -3.77 28.12
C LEU A 815 23.16 -3.44 29.15
N VAL A 816 21.96 -3.06 28.71
CA VAL A 816 20.84 -2.71 29.61
C VAL A 816 20.34 -3.92 30.40
N SER A 817 20.55 -5.15 29.91
CA SER A 817 20.28 -6.38 30.66
C SER A 817 21.25 -6.62 31.85
N HIS A 818 22.37 -5.88 31.92
CA HIS A 818 23.31 -5.99 33.04
C HIS A 818 22.75 -5.32 34.32
N PRO A 819 22.85 -5.97 35.50
CA PRO A 819 22.26 -5.43 36.75
C PRO A 819 22.73 -4.03 37.13
N ALA A 820 23.97 -3.66 36.79
CA ALA A 820 24.54 -2.35 37.14
C ALA A 820 24.15 -1.21 36.17
N ILE A 821 23.61 -1.49 34.98
CA ILE A 821 23.38 -0.49 33.94
C ILE A 821 21.93 0.03 33.98
N ALA A 822 21.77 1.36 34.00
CA ALA A 822 20.49 2.06 33.94
C ALA A 822 20.09 2.40 32.50
N ALA A 823 21.04 2.85 31.68
CA ALA A 823 20.87 3.11 30.26
C ALA A 823 22.20 2.91 29.53
N ALA A 824 22.17 2.61 28.24
CA ALA A 824 23.36 2.48 27.41
C ALA A 824 23.16 3.08 26.02
N ALA A 825 24.25 3.57 25.43
CA ALA A 825 24.32 4.00 24.05
C ALA A 825 25.64 3.53 23.42
N VAL A 826 25.57 2.86 22.28
CA VAL A 826 26.72 2.30 21.57
C VAL A 826 26.96 3.07 20.27
N VAL A 827 28.21 3.38 19.97
CA VAL A 827 28.62 4.06 18.73
C VAL A 827 29.91 3.46 18.19
N GLY A 828 30.15 3.63 16.90
CA GLY A 828 31.43 3.29 16.28
C GLY A 828 32.46 4.36 16.58
N ARG A 829 33.61 3.97 17.13
CA ARG A 829 34.82 4.80 17.17
C ARG A 829 35.70 4.41 16.00
N TYR A 830 35.90 5.32 15.05
CA TYR A 830 36.83 5.06 13.95
C TYR A 830 38.26 4.92 14.48
N ASP A 831 38.94 3.86 14.06
CA ASP A 831 40.33 3.56 14.37
C ASP A 831 41.13 3.62 13.07
N GLN A 832 41.91 4.69 12.91
CA GLN A 832 42.66 4.97 11.68
C GLN A 832 43.71 3.89 11.39
N GLN A 833 44.33 3.31 12.42
CA GLN A 833 45.38 2.29 12.24
C GLN A 833 44.79 0.99 11.69
N GLN A 834 43.59 0.61 12.17
CA GLN A 834 42.90 -0.59 11.73
C GLN A 834 41.97 -0.36 10.53
N GLY A 835 41.83 0.89 10.07
CA GLY A 835 40.95 1.25 8.96
C GLY A 835 39.48 0.88 9.20
N THR A 836 39.03 0.85 10.45
CA THR A 836 37.74 0.26 10.84
C THR A 836 37.10 1.00 12.00
N GLU A 837 35.78 0.86 12.19
CA GLU A 837 35.11 1.31 13.41
C GLU A 837 35.17 0.23 14.50
N LEU A 838 35.41 0.65 15.74
CA LEU A 838 35.41 -0.19 16.93
C LEU A 838 34.15 0.12 17.77
N PRO A 839 33.34 -0.88 18.16
CA PRO A 839 32.19 -0.64 19.02
C PRO A 839 32.61 -0.05 20.38
N LEU A 840 32.04 1.10 20.74
CA LEU A 840 32.28 1.83 21.98
C LEU A 840 30.94 2.04 22.69
N ALA A 841 30.86 1.71 23.98
CA ALA A 841 29.67 1.93 24.79
C ALA A 841 29.81 3.16 25.70
N PHE A 842 28.75 3.94 25.81
CA PHE A 842 28.51 4.90 26.88
C PHE A 842 27.41 4.34 27.77
N VAL A 843 27.65 4.23 29.08
CA VAL A 843 26.74 3.61 30.04
C VAL A 843 26.42 4.56 31.18
N GLU A 844 25.16 4.58 31.58
CA GLU A 844 24.68 5.22 32.80
C GLU A 844 24.52 4.12 33.85
N LEU A 845 25.14 4.27 35.01
CA LEU A 845 25.07 3.28 36.10
C LEU A 845 23.89 3.53 37.02
N LYS A 846 23.37 2.48 37.64
CA LYS A 846 22.41 2.61 38.75
C LYS A 846 23.13 3.15 40.00
N THR A 847 22.45 3.99 40.78
CA THR A 847 22.98 4.65 41.98
C THR A 847 23.54 3.64 43.00
N GLY A 848 24.74 3.90 43.55
CA GLY A 848 25.34 3.11 44.65
C GLY A 848 26.56 2.23 44.30
N GLN A 849 27.10 2.31 43.08
CA GLN A 849 28.30 1.57 42.67
C GLN A 849 29.59 2.33 43.04
N GLN A 850 30.49 1.72 43.82
CA GLN A 850 31.66 2.42 44.41
C GLN A 850 32.99 2.25 43.65
N ASN A 851 33.09 1.39 42.62
CA ASN A 851 34.35 1.19 41.88
C ASN A 851 34.11 1.06 40.36
N GLU A 852 34.33 2.17 39.64
CA GLU A 852 34.08 2.30 38.20
C GLU A 852 34.92 1.33 37.34
N ASN A 853 36.19 1.10 37.68
CA ASN A 853 37.08 0.25 36.87
C ASN A 853 36.67 -1.23 36.94
N LYS A 854 36.35 -1.73 38.14
CA LYS A 854 35.89 -3.10 38.32
C LYS A 854 34.56 -3.34 37.61
N VAL A 855 33.66 -2.36 37.67
CA VAL A 855 32.35 -2.42 36.98
C VAL A 855 32.52 -2.46 35.46
N VAL A 856 33.48 -1.73 34.89
CA VAL A 856 33.77 -1.78 33.44
C VAL A 856 34.28 -3.15 33.01
N GLU A 857 35.17 -3.79 33.78
CA GLU A 857 35.65 -5.15 33.51
C GLU A 857 34.52 -6.19 33.56
N GLU A 858 33.65 -6.09 34.58
CA GLU A 858 32.47 -6.95 34.71
C GLU A 858 31.51 -6.78 33.52
N ILE A 859 31.27 -5.55 33.07
CA ILE A 859 30.42 -5.25 31.90
C ILE A 859 31.04 -5.82 30.61
N ASP A 860 32.34 -5.63 30.37
CA ASP A 860 33.00 -6.16 29.16
C ASP A 860 32.96 -7.70 29.13
N ALA A 861 33.25 -8.35 30.26
CA ALA A 861 33.15 -9.80 30.40
C ALA A 861 31.71 -10.30 30.14
N TYR A 862 30.71 -9.59 30.69
CA TYR A 862 29.30 -9.91 30.48
C TYR A 862 28.88 -9.82 29.02
N VAL A 863 29.29 -8.75 28.32
CA VAL A 863 29.00 -8.60 26.88
C VAL A 863 29.68 -9.71 26.08
N ARG A 864 30.96 -10.00 26.33
CA ARG A 864 31.72 -11.03 25.61
C ARG A 864 31.16 -12.44 25.76
N ALA A 865 30.55 -12.74 26.90
CA ALA A 865 29.88 -14.02 27.14
C ALA A 865 28.59 -14.17 26.33
N LYS A 866 28.01 -13.08 25.83
CA LYS A 866 26.69 -13.05 25.17
C LYS A 866 26.72 -12.72 23.67
N VAL A 867 27.84 -12.22 23.15
CA VAL A 867 27.93 -11.76 21.74
C VAL A 867 29.11 -12.38 21.01
N SER A 868 29.03 -12.41 19.68
CA SER A 868 30.11 -12.89 18.79
C SER A 868 31.34 -11.96 18.81
N HIS A 869 32.51 -12.52 18.49
CA HIS A 869 33.80 -11.82 18.57
C HIS A 869 33.81 -10.45 17.87
N HIS A 870 33.22 -10.30 16.69
CA HIS A 870 33.21 -9.03 15.96
C HIS A 870 32.40 -7.91 16.65
N LYS A 871 31.58 -8.23 17.66
CA LYS A 871 30.74 -7.25 18.39
C LYS A 871 31.35 -6.76 19.71
N TYR A 872 32.51 -7.27 20.12
CA TYR A 872 33.13 -6.84 21.39
C TYR A 872 33.38 -5.32 21.40
N LEU A 873 33.27 -4.73 22.59
CA LEU A 873 33.38 -3.29 22.85
C LEU A 873 34.85 -2.81 22.79
N ARG A 874 35.53 -3.05 21.67
CA ARG A 874 36.95 -2.72 21.43
C ARG A 874 37.24 -1.22 21.44
N GLY A 875 36.21 -0.39 21.26
CA GLY A 875 36.31 1.04 21.43
C GLY A 875 36.44 1.43 22.92
N GLY A 876 36.01 0.55 23.81
CA GLY A 876 35.96 0.72 25.27
C GLY A 876 34.55 0.98 25.79
N ILE A 877 34.45 1.16 27.10
CA ILE A 877 33.24 1.57 27.83
C ILE A 877 33.51 2.92 28.49
N ARG A 878 32.52 3.81 28.50
CA ARG A 878 32.55 5.14 29.15
C ARG A 878 31.35 5.27 30.07
N ILE A 879 31.57 5.79 31.26
CA ILE A 879 30.47 6.06 32.20
C ILE A 879 30.01 7.51 32.00
N LEU A 880 28.68 7.71 31.93
CA LEU A 880 28.04 9.02 31.89
C LEU A 880 27.09 9.18 33.07
N ASP A 881 26.93 10.41 33.55
CA ASP A 881 25.89 10.75 34.51
C ASP A 881 24.49 10.47 33.96
N LYS A 882 24.29 10.70 32.65
CA LYS A 882 23.02 10.45 31.97
C LYS A 882 23.19 10.22 30.47
N VAL A 883 22.53 9.19 29.94
CA VAL A 883 22.47 8.96 28.48
C VAL A 883 21.43 9.91 27.84
N PRO A 884 21.80 10.72 26.84
CA PRO A 884 20.88 11.66 26.18
C PRO A 884 19.84 10.93 25.31
N VAL A 885 18.56 11.16 25.59
CA VAL A 885 17.41 10.62 24.85
C VAL A 885 16.41 11.74 24.47
N SER A 886 15.67 11.52 23.38
CA SER A 886 14.62 12.43 22.90
C SER A 886 13.33 12.30 23.74
N ALA A 887 12.38 13.23 23.53
CA ALA A 887 11.07 13.19 24.18
C ALA A 887 10.26 11.91 23.89
N SER A 888 10.54 11.21 22.78
CA SER A 888 9.94 9.92 22.45
C SER A 888 10.75 8.71 22.97
N GLY A 889 11.80 8.94 23.78
CA GLY A 889 12.65 7.88 24.34
C GLY A 889 13.77 7.36 23.43
N LYS A 890 13.98 7.93 22.22
CA LYS A 890 15.07 7.52 21.31
C LYS A 890 16.43 8.10 21.74
N ILE A 891 17.50 7.29 21.72
CA ILE A 891 18.89 7.75 21.98
C ILE A 891 19.27 8.87 21.00
N LEU A 892 19.77 10.00 21.53
CA LEU A 892 20.29 11.10 20.74
C LEU A 892 21.76 10.83 20.37
N ARG A 893 22.00 9.85 19.48
CA ARG A 893 23.36 9.40 19.08
C ARG A 893 24.26 10.52 18.58
N LYS A 894 23.69 11.61 18.06
CA LYS A 894 24.45 12.80 17.68
C LYS A 894 25.16 13.43 18.89
N GLU A 895 24.48 13.54 20.01
CA GLU A 895 25.06 14.07 21.24
C GLU A 895 26.12 13.11 21.79
N ILE A 896 25.88 11.78 21.73
CA ILE A 896 26.90 10.78 22.06
C ILE A 896 28.14 10.91 21.17
N ARG A 897 27.97 11.05 19.85
CA ARG A 897 29.09 11.25 18.90
C ARG A 897 29.83 12.56 19.14
N LYS A 898 29.15 13.63 19.56
CA LYS A 898 29.81 14.88 19.98
C LYS A 898 30.67 14.67 21.22
N LEU A 899 30.19 13.92 22.21
CA LEU A 899 30.99 13.56 23.40
C LEU A 899 32.26 12.80 22.99
N LEU A 900 32.13 11.82 22.09
CA LEU A 900 33.26 11.09 21.53
C LEU A 900 34.24 12.01 20.76
N GLN A 901 33.72 12.90 19.92
CA GLN A 901 34.53 13.88 19.18
C GLN A 901 35.28 14.83 20.10
N ALA A 902 34.64 15.31 21.17
CA ALA A 902 35.25 16.14 22.18
C ALA A 902 36.37 15.39 22.94
N GLU A 903 36.14 14.13 23.30
CA GLU A 903 37.18 13.27 23.91
C GLU A 903 38.38 13.08 22.97
N MET A 904 38.13 12.80 21.69
CA MET A 904 39.18 12.63 20.68
C MET A 904 39.98 13.92 20.46
N ALA A 905 39.30 15.07 20.42
CA ALA A 905 39.95 16.37 20.32
C ALA A 905 40.82 16.67 21.54
N ALA A 906 40.33 16.40 22.76
CA ALA A 906 41.09 16.57 23.99
C ALA A 906 42.36 15.69 24.02
N LYS A 907 42.26 14.42 23.64
CA LYS A 907 43.42 13.50 23.53
C LYS A 907 44.43 13.90 22.45
N SER A 908 43.97 14.50 21.35
CA SER A 908 44.87 15.04 20.33
C SER A 908 45.64 16.28 20.83
N SER A 909 45.00 17.12 21.64
CA SER A 909 45.62 18.32 22.25
C SER A 909 46.60 17.98 23.38
N SER A 910 46.36 16.91 24.15
CA SER A 910 47.29 16.42 25.17
C SER A 910 48.51 15.74 24.54
N ASN A 911 48.35 14.99 23.46
CA ASN A 911 49.47 14.37 22.73
C ASN A 911 50.29 15.40 21.94
N ALA A 912 49.70 16.52 21.50
CA ALA A 912 50.43 17.63 20.91
C ALA A 912 51.25 18.42 21.95
N LYS A 913 50.75 18.56 23.19
CA LYS A 913 51.50 19.14 24.32
C LYS A 913 52.58 18.22 24.92
N ALA A 914 52.53 16.92 24.65
CA ALA A 914 53.56 15.95 25.06
C ALA A 914 54.63 15.71 23.98
N LYS A 915 54.48 16.30 22.79
CA LYS A 915 55.44 16.25 21.66
C LYS A 915 56.13 17.60 21.37
N LEU A 916 55.80 18.63 22.15
CA LEU A 916 56.56 19.88 22.31
C LEU A 916 57.28 19.80 23.64
#